data_AF-A0A8R7R6T1-F1
#
_entry.id   AF-A0A8R7R6T1-F1
#
_cell.length_a   1.000
_cell.length_b   1.000
_cell.length_c   1.000
_cell.angle_alpha   90.00
_cell.angle_beta   90.00
_cell.angle_gamma   90.00
#
_symmetry.space_group_name_H-M   'P 1'
#
loop_
_entity.id
_entity.type
_entity.pdbx_description
1 polymer ?
#
loop_
_entity_poly.entity_id
_entity_poly.type
_entity_poly.pdbx_seq_one_letter_code
_entity_poly.pdbx_strand_id
1 'polypeptide(L)'
;MIRGVTLLKVLSKYNRQTCLNFVNNGVFHQAMWQWYLPAYTLKDWIKPGKEQCKLSSAMMVEQLRFWRTCISYGFCISHFTDFFPVLCLWLSPPVFQNLSEHNVLSEFSSIARESFLVLGALAQRLPLLHSAEQFGKQDMGVPGSYGEMWSWSHVVPMINSALSWLHLSDIPYLCSLINGQSENTTHTPEQSCLVLLISSVLGMLNSTLERISPEGTPDSRSYCLPWIPDFVPKIGLGIITNGFFSFSCTEVVGHEEQLPSRGVSLVQGLCHLRCWGDVDASLSSTSCLQRLVQLTCSVDRVIQRATTNSSEHLKESKAGLAGKILQEGISSLWHNDLLNFLTSLLPLISSQWPVLKNIEMFGRGGLAPGVGFGWGTCGGGFWSLKCLLAQLDSQLVLELIKIISAAPEGLVTLSKGANSDNVTNPFANASERISPVLGVSLIAGPGQISTLERAFDILFQPSVLKCLKSSIHCLASQMKLPKTFQWDITEDEYQHFSSVLNSHFRSRWLAIKKKNPDKHARNNSAINKPKVPEMLETIQEEMELTEVINPPCSTLVLEWAHQRLPLPVHWILSSICCSDDADVSRAGLIFLLGLEAVSAAPSLDVPLVWKMHALSASVRTNMDLLQEDRSKDVFEALQELYGQRLDMLCQKYYRSHSANNDEVVGSMATAEEVKVTSTYEILRFKEKIHESYTTFVESVVDQFAAVSYGDVIFGRQVAIYLHRSVETTVWLAAWNALSTAYVLELLPPLDKCIGDVKGYLEPLEDDEGILESYAKSWTSGILDKAARRDSMSFTLAKHHLSGFIFRCGASVKVRNKMVKSLLRCYSQKQHHEAMLQGLVLQGVPRDSQYGDEVGRRIEILKDACEMNSSLLAEVQRLKSSIEGAIS
;
A
#
# COMPACT_ATOMS: atom_id res chain seq x y z
N MET A 1 3.51 -10.67 -43.72
CA MET A 1 4.18 -10.85 -42.41
C MET A 1 3.59 -9.95 -41.32
N ILE A 2 3.53 -8.63 -41.49
CA ILE A 2 2.97 -7.68 -40.48
C ILE A 2 1.56 -8.05 -40.00
N ARG A 3 0.61 -8.34 -40.92
CA ARG A 3 -0.76 -8.79 -40.54
C ARG A 3 -0.76 -10.11 -39.76
N GLY A 4 0.18 -11.00 -40.03
CA GLY A 4 0.34 -12.27 -39.31
C GLY A 4 0.88 -12.06 -37.89
N VAL A 5 1.83 -11.13 -37.72
CA VAL A 5 2.31 -10.71 -36.39
C VAL A 5 1.16 -10.11 -35.58
N THR A 6 0.35 -9.23 -36.18
CA THR A 6 -0.83 -8.65 -35.50
C THR A 6 -1.84 -9.73 -35.13
N LEU A 7 -2.11 -10.69 -36.03
CA LEU A 7 -3.00 -11.81 -35.74
C LEU A 7 -2.48 -12.65 -34.57
N LEU A 8 -1.21 -13.05 -34.57
CA LEU A 8 -0.62 -13.85 -33.49
C LEU A 8 -0.57 -13.10 -32.15
N LYS A 9 -0.34 -11.79 -32.16
CA LYS A 9 -0.44 -10.94 -30.96
C LYS A 9 -1.83 -10.96 -30.34
N VAL A 10 -2.86 -11.08 -31.16
CA VAL A 10 -4.25 -11.19 -30.70
C VAL A 10 -4.48 -12.62 -30.21
N LEU A 11 -4.06 -13.63 -30.98
CA LEU A 11 -4.16 -15.06 -30.64
C LEU A 11 -3.48 -15.42 -29.31
N SER A 12 -2.31 -14.85 -29.01
CA SER A 12 -1.55 -15.10 -27.78
C SER A 12 -2.20 -14.54 -26.51
N LYS A 13 -3.26 -13.73 -26.63
CA LYS A 13 -3.97 -13.07 -25.53
C LYS A 13 -5.40 -13.60 -25.29
N TYR A 14 -5.82 -14.67 -25.96
CA TYR A 14 -7.18 -15.20 -25.80
C TYR A 14 -7.36 -16.14 -24.59
N ASN A 15 -8.63 -16.35 -24.25
CA ASN A 15 -9.07 -17.28 -23.21
C ASN A 15 -8.86 -18.75 -23.61
N ARG A 16 -8.90 -19.63 -22.60
CA ARG A 16 -8.73 -21.08 -22.75
C ARG A 16 -9.66 -21.71 -23.79
N GLN A 17 -10.93 -21.29 -23.85
CA GLN A 17 -11.92 -21.86 -24.76
C GLN A 17 -11.59 -21.57 -26.23
N THR A 18 -11.18 -20.34 -26.53
CA THR A 18 -10.79 -19.97 -27.89
C THR A 18 -9.48 -20.66 -28.28
N CYS A 19 -8.51 -20.79 -27.36
CA CYS A 19 -7.31 -21.58 -27.60
C CYS A 19 -7.64 -23.04 -27.95
N LEU A 20 -8.54 -23.68 -27.20
CA LEU A 20 -9.01 -25.04 -27.49
C LEU A 20 -9.64 -25.13 -28.90
N ASN A 21 -10.47 -24.17 -29.27
CA ASN A 21 -11.07 -24.10 -30.60
C ASN A 21 -10.01 -23.95 -31.72
N PHE A 22 -8.94 -23.18 -31.50
CA PHE A 22 -7.85 -23.05 -32.47
C PHE A 22 -7.04 -24.34 -32.63
N VAL A 23 -6.80 -25.05 -31.54
CA VAL A 23 -6.10 -26.34 -31.57
C VAL A 23 -6.94 -27.38 -32.32
N ASN A 24 -8.23 -27.51 -31.98
CA ASN A 24 -9.14 -28.48 -32.61
C ASN A 24 -9.34 -28.24 -34.12
N ASN A 25 -9.29 -26.99 -34.57
CA ASN A 25 -9.44 -26.63 -35.97
C ASN A 25 -8.11 -26.59 -36.76
N GLY A 26 -6.99 -27.04 -36.16
CA GLY A 26 -5.69 -27.09 -36.83
C GLY A 26 -5.01 -25.73 -37.06
N VAL A 27 -5.58 -24.64 -36.53
CA VAL A 27 -5.03 -23.27 -36.66
C VAL A 27 -3.66 -23.16 -36.01
N PHE A 28 -3.42 -23.93 -34.93
CA PHE A 28 -2.11 -23.99 -34.28
C PHE A 28 -1.00 -24.46 -35.22
N HIS A 29 -1.23 -25.54 -35.98
CA HIS A 29 -0.24 -26.08 -36.92
C HIS A 29 0.07 -25.08 -38.04
N GLN A 30 -0.95 -24.39 -38.54
CA GLN A 30 -0.79 -23.36 -39.57
C GLN A 30 -0.03 -22.14 -39.05
N ALA A 31 -0.32 -21.71 -37.81
CA ALA A 31 0.37 -20.61 -37.15
C ALA A 31 1.86 -20.91 -36.90
N MET A 32 2.18 -22.16 -36.56
CA MET A 32 3.53 -22.62 -36.21
C MET A 32 4.34 -23.16 -37.39
N TRP A 33 3.87 -23.01 -38.64
CA TRP A 33 4.47 -23.60 -39.84
C TRP A 33 5.99 -23.39 -39.97
N GLN A 34 6.51 -22.23 -39.56
CA GLN A 34 7.96 -21.92 -39.63
C GLN A 34 8.83 -22.83 -38.76
N TRP A 35 8.28 -23.40 -37.69
CA TRP A 35 8.99 -24.29 -36.76
C TRP A 35 9.03 -25.74 -37.22
N TYR A 36 8.25 -26.10 -38.25
CA TYR A 36 8.30 -27.42 -38.90
C TYR A 36 9.30 -27.49 -40.05
N LEU A 37 9.88 -26.35 -40.46
CA LEU A 37 10.90 -26.32 -41.50
C LEU A 37 12.26 -26.80 -40.94
N PRO A 38 13.08 -27.52 -41.73
CA PRO A 38 14.39 -27.98 -41.30
C PRO A 38 15.26 -26.83 -40.78
N ALA A 39 16.04 -27.06 -39.72
CA ALA A 39 16.85 -26.05 -39.06
C ALA A 39 17.82 -25.35 -40.03
N TYR A 40 17.63 -24.05 -40.21
CA TYR A 40 18.57 -23.17 -40.89
C TYR A 40 19.80 -22.95 -40.01
N THR A 41 21.00 -22.79 -40.59
CA THR A 41 22.14 -22.31 -39.79
C THR A 41 21.96 -20.84 -39.42
N LEU A 42 22.58 -20.38 -38.34
CA LEU A 42 22.55 -18.97 -37.95
C LEU A 42 23.03 -18.04 -39.10
N LYS A 43 24.01 -18.51 -39.89
CA LYS A 43 24.50 -17.79 -41.07
C LYS A 43 23.42 -17.66 -42.15
N ASP A 44 22.62 -18.70 -42.37
CA ASP A 44 21.53 -18.67 -43.35
C ASP A 44 20.39 -17.73 -42.94
N TRP A 45 20.18 -17.57 -41.63
CA TRP A 45 19.21 -16.62 -41.11
C TRP A 45 19.67 -15.16 -41.28
N ILE A 46 20.98 -14.88 -41.18
CA ILE A 46 21.55 -13.53 -41.30
C ILE A 46 21.67 -13.05 -42.77
N LYS A 47 21.94 -13.97 -43.71
CA LYS A 47 22.11 -13.68 -45.16
C LYS A 47 21.07 -12.73 -45.80
N PRO A 48 19.77 -12.79 -45.48
CA PRO A 48 18.74 -11.93 -46.08
C PRO A 48 18.78 -10.46 -45.62
N GLY A 49 19.63 -10.13 -44.63
CA GLY A 49 19.81 -8.77 -44.12
C GLY A 49 18.93 -8.42 -42.91
N LYS A 50 19.26 -7.30 -42.26
CA LYS A 50 18.72 -6.87 -40.96
C LYS A 50 17.19 -6.74 -40.93
N GLU A 51 16.59 -6.09 -41.93
CA GLU A 51 15.12 -5.88 -41.95
C GLU A 51 14.34 -7.20 -42.02
N GLN A 52 14.86 -8.18 -42.77
CA GLN A 52 14.26 -9.50 -42.83
C GLN A 52 14.48 -10.30 -41.52
N CYS A 53 15.63 -10.13 -40.87
CA CYS A 53 15.88 -10.68 -39.53
C CYS A 53 14.90 -10.09 -38.50
N LYS A 54 14.62 -8.79 -38.58
CA LYS A 54 13.66 -8.09 -37.70
C LYS A 54 12.22 -8.54 -37.90
N LEU A 55 11.79 -8.71 -39.16
CA LEU A 55 10.45 -9.19 -39.47
C LEU A 55 10.26 -10.68 -39.11
N SER A 56 11.28 -11.50 -39.39
CA SER A 56 11.25 -12.93 -39.04
C SER A 56 11.31 -13.14 -37.53
N SER A 57 12.17 -12.42 -36.80
CA SER A 57 12.23 -12.51 -35.33
C SER A 57 10.93 -12.06 -34.69
N ALA A 58 10.31 -10.97 -35.15
CA ALA A 58 9.01 -10.53 -34.65
C ALA A 58 7.91 -11.59 -34.87
N MET A 59 7.94 -12.32 -35.99
CA MET A 59 7.00 -13.42 -36.25
C MET A 59 7.26 -14.60 -35.31
N MET A 60 8.52 -15.06 -35.23
CA MET A 60 8.92 -16.20 -34.41
C MET A 60 8.63 -15.96 -32.93
N VAL A 61 8.88 -14.75 -32.42
CA VAL A 61 8.54 -14.34 -31.06
C VAL A 61 7.04 -14.46 -30.78
N GLU A 62 6.18 -14.00 -31.67
CA GLU A 62 4.73 -14.08 -31.46
C GLU A 62 4.18 -15.52 -31.62
N GLN A 63 4.82 -16.35 -32.45
CA GLN A 63 4.54 -17.79 -32.53
C GLN A 63 4.88 -18.49 -31.21
N LEU A 64 6.06 -18.22 -30.65
CA LEU A 64 6.47 -18.76 -29.35
C LEU A 64 5.56 -18.27 -28.21
N ARG A 65 5.13 -17.00 -28.23
CA ARG A 65 4.14 -16.48 -27.27
C ARG A 65 2.81 -17.19 -27.36
N PHE A 66 2.32 -17.42 -28.58
CA PHE A 66 1.09 -18.17 -28.80
C PHE A 66 1.22 -19.62 -28.29
N TRP A 67 2.34 -20.29 -28.56
CA TRP A 67 2.60 -21.62 -28.03
C TRP A 67 2.70 -21.65 -26.51
N ARG A 68 3.40 -20.68 -25.90
CA ARG A 68 3.46 -20.52 -24.44
C ARG A 68 2.07 -20.39 -23.82
N THR A 69 1.17 -19.60 -24.42
CA THR A 69 -0.23 -19.47 -23.97
C THR A 69 -0.99 -20.78 -24.13
N CYS A 70 -0.74 -21.56 -25.19
CA CYS A 70 -1.36 -22.90 -25.33
C CYS A 70 -0.86 -23.86 -24.24
N ILE A 71 0.45 -23.88 -23.95
CA ILE A 71 1.06 -24.69 -22.89
C ILE A 71 0.53 -24.30 -21.51
N SER A 72 0.36 -23.00 -21.25
CA SER A 72 -0.19 -22.51 -19.99
C SER A 72 -1.66 -22.92 -19.78
N TYR A 73 -2.38 -23.35 -20.82
CA TYR A 73 -3.70 -23.98 -20.72
C TYR A 73 -3.67 -25.52 -20.74
N GLY A 74 -2.51 -26.12 -20.94
CA GLY A 74 -2.33 -27.57 -21.03
C GLY A 74 -2.59 -28.13 -22.43
N PHE A 75 -2.38 -27.34 -23.49
CA PHE A 75 -2.50 -27.77 -24.88
C PHE A 75 -1.15 -27.75 -25.59
N CYS A 76 -1.03 -28.50 -26.68
CA CYS A 76 0.11 -28.47 -27.61
C CYS A 76 1.48 -28.82 -26.96
N ILE A 77 1.49 -29.59 -25.88
CA ILE A 77 2.73 -30.04 -25.21
C ILE A 77 3.44 -31.11 -26.06
N SER A 78 2.67 -31.95 -26.75
CA SER A 78 3.16 -33.01 -27.64
C SER A 78 4.08 -32.52 -28.77
N HIS A 79 3.94 -31.27 -29.20
CA HIS A 79 4.78 -30.69 -30.27
C HIS A 79 6.20 -30.33 -29.82
N PHE A 80 6.53 -30.53 -28.55
CA PHE A 80 7.89 -30.32 -28.05
C PHE A 80 8.92 -31.13 -28.85
N THR A 81 8.65 -32.40 -29.14
CA THR A 81 9.58 -33.26 -29.88
C THR A 81 9.88 -32.74 -31.29
N ASP A 82 8.89 -32.11 -31.91
CA ASP A 82 9.00 -31.59 -33.28
C ASP A 82 9.75 -30.25 -33.29
N PHE A 83 9.49 -29.39 -32.30
CA PHE A 83 10.06 -28.04 -32.24
C PHE A 83 11.41 -27.95 -31.55
N PHE A 84 11.74 -28.86 -30.63
CA PHE A 84 12.98 -28.81 -29.85
C PHE A 84 14.26 -28.78 -30.70
N PRO A 85 14.41 -29.60 -31.76
CA PRO A 85 15.59 -29.54 -32.63
C PRO A 85 15.82 -28.16 -33.26
N VAL A 86 14.74 -27.47 -33.64
CA VAL A 86 14.80 -26.12 -34.22
C VAL A 86 15.07 -25.07 -33.12
N LEU A 87 14.52 -25.27 -31.92
CA LEU A 87 14.81 -24.41 -30.76
C LEU A 87 16.28 -24.46 -30.36
N CYS A 88 16.96 -25.61 -30.46
CA CYS A 88 18.37 -25.76 -30.08
C CYS A 88 19.30 -24.72 -30.73
N LEU A 89 18.99 -24.27 -31.95
CA LEU A 89 19.74 -23.19 -32.61
C LEU A 89 19.77 -21.89 -31.79
N TRP A 90 18.66 -21.57 -31.13
CA TRP A 90 18.46 -20.36 -30.35
C TRP A 90 18.82 -20.54 -28.86
N LEU A 91 18.88 -21.78 -28.40
CA LEU A 91 19.19 -22.12 -27.01
C LEU A 91 20.70 -22.23 -26.73
N SER A 92 21.56 -22.23 -27.75
CA SER A 92 23.02 -22.25 -27.60
C SER A 92 23.63 -20.85 -27.76
N PRO A 93 24.64 -20.48 -26.95
CA PRO A 93 25.38 -19.23 -27.13
C PRO A 93 25.99 -19.12 -28.54
N PRO A 94 25.69 -18.05 -29.29
CA PRO A 94 26.22 -17.85 -30.63
C PRO A 94 27.63 -17.26 -30.58
N VAL A 95 28.32 -17.27 -31.74
CA VAL A 95 29.51 -16.42 -31.92
C VAL A 95 29.07 -14.97 -32.03
N PHE A 96 29.14 -14.22 -30.92
CA PHE A 96 28.60 -12.87 -30.78
C PHE A 96 29.12 -11.88 -31.83
N GLN A 97 30.38 -12.01 -32.26
CA GLN A 97 31.00 -11.15 -33.28
C GLN A 97 30.19 -11.12 -34.59
N ASN A 98 29.65 -12.25 -35.04
CA ASN A 98 28.87 -12.32 -36.27
C ASN A 98 27.54 -11.56 -36.14
N LEU A 99 26.94 -11.53 -34.93
CA LEU A 99 25.68 -10.86 -34.67
C LEU A 99 25.85 -9.35 -34.50
N SER A 100 26.94 -8.92 -33.87
CA SER A 100 27.29 -7.50 -33.72
C SER A 100 27.63 -6.86 -35.07
N GLU A 101 28.40 -7.55 -35.93
CA GLU A 101 28.74 -7.05 -37.28
C GLU A 101 27.51 -6.77 -38.15
N HIS A 102 26.43 -7.54 -37.95
CA HIS A 102 25.19 -7.40 -38.72
C HIS A 102 24.09 -6.62 -37.97
N ASN A 103 24.36 -6.13 -36.75
CA ASN A 103 23.40 -5.43 -35.89
C ASN A 103 22.07 -6.19 -35.70
N VAL A 104 22.12 -7.50 -35.45
CA VAL A 104 20.95 -8.39 -35.27
C VAL A 104 20.91 -9.08 -33.89
N LEU A 105 21.74 -8.61 -32.94
CA LEU A 105 21.85 -9.19 -31.61
C LEU A 105 20.54 -9.07 -30.81
N SER A 106 19.82 -7.96 -30.96
CA SER A 106 18.54 -7.73 -30.27
C SER A 106 17.44 -8.69 -30.74
N GLU A 107 17.42 -8.97 -32.04
CA GLU A 107 16.50 -9.87 -32.71
C GLU A 107 16.77 -11.32 -32.30
N PHE A 108 18.06 -11.75 -32.32
CA PHE A 108 18.48 -13.06 -31.82
C PHE A 108 18.09 -13.24 -30.35
N SER A 109 18.45 -12.26 -29.51
CA SER A 109 18.19 -12.30 -28.06
C SER A 109 16.69 -12.40 -27.77
N SER A 110 15.84 -11.75 -28.56
CA SER A 110 14.39 -11.81 -28.41
C SER A 110 13.83 -13.22 -28.69
N ILE A 111 14.33 -13.90 -29.73
CA ILE A 111 13.92 -15.28 -30.04
C ILE A 111 14.42 -16.25 -28.97
N ALA A 112 15.70 -16.15 -28.59
CA ALA A 112 16.31 -16.98 -27.55
C ALA A 112 15.59 -16.81 -26.21
N ARG A 113 15.27 -15.56 -25.84
CA ARG A 113 14.54 -15.21 -24.62
C ARG A 113 13.18 -15.91 -24.56
N GLU A 114 12.36 -15.74 -25.60
CA GLU A 114 11.03 -16.36 -25.64
C GLU A 114 11.10 -17.88 -25.75
N SER A 115 12.16 -18.43 -26.35
CA SER A 115 12.42 -19.87 -26.37
C SER A 115 12.62 -20.41 -24.95
N PHE A 116 13.45 -19.76 -24.12
CA PHE A 116 13.60 -20.14 -22.71
C PHE A 116 12.31 -19.94 -21.89
N LEU A 117 11.50 -18.92 -22.20
CA LEU A 117 10.20 -18.74 -21.54
C LEU A 117 9.18 -19.84 -21.90
N VAL A 118 9.21 -20.34 -23.14
CA VAL A 118 8.42 -21.52 -23.56
C VAL A 118 8.90 -22.76 -22.82
N LEU A 119 10.23 -22.99 -22.76
CA LEU A 119 10.80 -24.09 -21.98
C LEU A 119 10.43 -24.01 -20.49
N GLY A 120 10.38 -22.80 -19.91
CA GLY A 120 9.90 -22.58 -18.55
C GLY A 120 8.44 -22.96 -18.37
N ALA A 121 7.56 -22.59 -19.31
CA ALA A 121 6.15 -22.99 -19.27
C ALA A 121 5.96 -24.51 -19.41
N LEU A 122 6.80 -25.19 -20.21
CA LEU A 122 6.84 -26.64 -20.32
C LEU A 122 7.34 -27.30 -19.02
N ALA A 123 8.40 -26.72 -18.41
CA ALA A 123 8.91 -27.17 -17.11
C ALA A 123 7.83 -27.08 -16.03
N GLN A 124 7.04 -25.99 -16.02
CA GLN A 124 5.88 -25.86 -15.14
C GLN A 124 4.80 -26.92 -15.39
N ARG A 125 4.79 -27.67 -16.49
CA ARG A 125 3.84 -28.78 -16.71
C ARG A 125 4.41 -30.15 -16.34
N LEU A 126 5.65 -30.22 -15.86
CA LEU A 126 6.25 -31.48 -15.40
C LEU A 126 5.49 -32.04 -14.18
N PRO A 127 5.36 -33.37 -14.08
CA PRO A 127 4.85 -34.02 -12.88
C PRO A 127 5.85 -33.83 -11.72
N LEU A 128 5.34 -33.75 -10.49
CA LEU A 128 6.19 -33.66 -9.30
C LEU A 128 7.10 -34.89 -9.20
N LEU A 129 8.41 -34.67 -9.12
CA LEU A 129 9.45 -35.71 -9.25
C LEU A 129 9.30 -36.86 -8.24
N HIS A 130 8.78 -36.58 -7.04
CA HIS A 130 8.69 -37.55 -5.93
C HIS A 130 7.25 -37.84 -5.49
N SER A 131 6.26 -37.70 -6.37
CA SER A 131 4.85 -37.97 -6.02
C SER A 131 4.54 -39.47 -5.95
N ALA A 132 3.83 -39.90 -4.89
CA ALA A 132 3.52 -41.31 -4.60
C ALA A 132 2.71 -42.02 -5.71
N GLU A 133 1.96 -41.28 -6.53
CA GLU A 133 1.20 -41.83 -7.65
C GLU A 133 2.07 -42.35 -8.81
N GLN A 134 3.32 -41.91 -8.92
CA GLN A 134 4.24 -42.41 -9.95
C GLN A 134 4.76 -43.82 -9.66
N PHE A 135 4.85 -44.20 -8.37
CA PHE A 135 5.28 -45.55 -7.98
C PHE A 135 4.14 -46.58 -8.11
N GLY A 136 2.87 -46.16 -8.04
CA GLY A 136 1.71 -47.08 -8.10
C GLY A 136 1.19 -47.41 -9.50
N LYS A 137 1.56 -46.64 -10.53
CA LYS A 137 1.02 -46.81 -11.91
C LYS A 137 1.90 -47.62 -12.86
N GLN A 138 3.01 -48.18 -12.39
CA GLN A 138 3.83 -49.06 -13.24
C GLN A 138 3.25 -50.47 -13.43
N ASP A 139 2.20 -50.86 -12.69
CA ASP A 139 1.74 -52.28 -12.67
C ASP A 139 0.31 -52.56 -13.14
N MET A 140 -0.44 -51.61 -13.72
CA MET A 140 -1.77 -51.94 -14.27
C MET A 140 -1.99 -51.35 -15.66
N GLY A 141 -1.83 -52.21 -16.67
CA GLY A 141 -2.17 -51.93 -18.06
C GLY A 141 -3.68 -51.72 -18.23
N VAL A 142 -4.07 -50.46 -18.45
CA VAL A 142 -5.34 -50.10 -19.10
C VAL A 142 -5.06 -49.00 -20.12
N PRO A 143 -5.17 -49.27 -21.44
CA PRO A 143 -4.97 -48.26 -22.47
C PRO A 143 -6.29 -47.52 -22.71
N GLY A 144 -6.38 -46.26 -22.29
CA GLY A 144 -7.64 -45.52 -22.41
C GLY A 144 -7.62 -44.05 -21.99
N SER A 145 -6.72 -43.27 -22.57
CA SER A 145 -6.81 -41.81 -22.76
C SER A 145 -5.50 -41.38 -23.43
N TYR A 146 -5.53 -40.47 -24.41
CA TYR A 146 -4.33 -39.95 -25.07
C TYR A 146 -3.41 -39.25 -24.04
N GLY A 147 -2.57 -40.02 -23.35
CA GLY A 147 -1.62 -39.56 -22.35
C GLY A 147 -0.44 -38.90 -23.04
N GLU A 148 -0.41 -37.58 -23.04
CA GLU A 148 0.70 -36.78 -23.54
C GLU A 148 2.03 -37.22 -22.90
N MET A 149 2.99 -37.65 -23.73
CA MET A 149 4.35 -38.13 -23.35
C MET A 149 5.26 -37.00 -22.82
N TRP A 150 4.83 -36.21 -21.83
CA TRP A 150 5.70 -35.23 -21.17
C TRP A 150 6.29 -35.80 -19.88
N SER A 151 7.62 -35.92 -19.82
CA SER A 151 8.32 -36.62 -18.74
C SER A 151 9.72 -36.01 -18.47
N TRP A 152 10.29 -36.33 -17.30
CA TRP A 152 11.61 -35.86 -16.86
C TRP A 152 12.78 -36.24 -17.79
N SER A 153 12.62 -37.24 -18.67
CA SER A 153 13.65 -37.62 -19.65
C SER A 153 13.97 -36.53 -20.67
N HIS A 154 13.01 -35.64 -20.95
CA HIS A 154 13.14 -34.55 -21.92
C HIS A 154 13.82 -33.29 -21.33
N VAL A 155 14.02 -33.25 -20.01
CA VAL A 155 14.43 -32.05 -19.29
C VAL A 155 15.95 -31.86 -19.28
N VAL A 156 16.73 -32.95 -19.26
CA VAL A 156 18.20 -32.89 -19.19
C VAL A 156 18.82 -32.09 -20.35
N PRO A 157 18.41 -32.26 -21.63
CA PRO A 157 18.90 -31.44 -22.73
C PRO A 157 18.58 -29.95 -22.57
N MET A 158 17.39 -29.61 -22.07
CA MET A 158 16.98 -28.22 -21.81
C MET A 158 17.89 -27.56 -20.77
N ILE A 159 18.22 -28.29 -19.69
CA ILE A 159 19.10 -27.80 -18.63
C ILE A 159 20.53 -27.65 -19.16
N ASN A 160 21.05 -28.61 -19.92
CA ASN A 160 22.40 -28.52 -20.49
C ASN A 160 22.55 -27.29 -21.40
N SER A 161 21.54 -26.99 -22.24
CA SER A 161 21.53 -25.76 -23.03
C SER A 161 21.52 -24.51 -22.14
N ALA A 162 20.73 -24.49 -21.06
CA ALA A 162 20.72 -23.36 -20.12
C ALA A 162 22.03 -23.18 -19.34
N LEU A 163 22.69 -24.27 -18.94
CA LEU A 163 23.96 -24.22 -18.22
C LEU A 163 25.05 -23.54 -19.06
N SER A 164 25.03 -23.69 -20.39
CA SER A 164 25.98 -23.01 -21.27
C SER A 164 25.87 -21.48 -21.25
N TRP A 165 24.70 -20.93 -20.88
CA TRP A 165 24.49 -19.48 -20.71
C TRP A 165 24.92 -18.95 -19.33
N LEU A 166 25.27 -19.82 -18.38
CA LEU A 166 25.74 -19.39 -17.06
C LEU A 166 27.22 -18.97 -17.08
N HIS A 167 27.99 -19.29 -18.12
CA HIS A 167 29.38 -18.84 -18.28
C HIS A 167 29.43 -17.38 -18.74
N LEU A 168 29.28 -16.45 -17.79
CA LEU A 168 29.18 -15.02 -18.07
C LEU A 168 30.43 -14.45 -18.75
N SER A 169 31.61 -15.03 -18.50
CA SER A 169 32.90 -14.64 -19.10
C SER A 169 32.92 -14.68 -20.63
N ASP A 170 32.06 -15.51 -21.21
CA ASP A 170 32.04 -15.77 -22.64
C ASP A 170 31.06 -14.85 -23.39
N ILE A 171 30.39 -13.94 -22.66
CA ILE A 171 29.37 -13.02 -23.16
C ILE A 171 29.92 -11.59 -23.12
N PRO A 172 30.45 -11.03 -24.22
CA PRO A 172 31.24 -9.78 -24.22
C PRO A 172 30.56 -8.58 -23.57
N TYR A 173 29.25 -8.40 -23.80
CA TYR A 173 28.46 -7.27 -23.29
C TYR A 173 28.07 -7.40 -21.81
N LEU A 174 28.01 -8.63 -21.28
CA LEU A 174 27.83 -8.87 -19.85
C LEU A 174 29.18 -8.80 -19.13
N CYS A 175 30.27 -9.24 -19.77
CA CYS A 175 31.63 -9.02 -19.27
C CYS A 175 31.96 -7.53 -19.10
N SER A 176 31.53 -6.67 -20.02
CA SER A 176 31.71 -5.22 -19.84
C SER A 176 30.92 -4.66 -18.65
N LEU A 177 29.73 -5.21 -18.39
CA LEU A 177 28.90 -4.83 -17.24
C LEU A 177 29.55 -5.28 -15.92
N ILE A 178 30.11 -6.49 -15.91
CA ILE A 178 30.82 -7.08 -14.78
C ILE A 178 32.15 -6.38 -14.54
N ASN A 179 32.89 -5.93 -15.56
CA ASN A 179 34.24 -5.36 -15.38
C ASN A 179 34.28 -3.85 -15.09
N GLY A 180 33.13 -3.18 -14.94
CA GLY A 180 33.04 -1.81 -14.42
C GLY A 180 33.89 -0.76 -15.13
N GLN A 181 34.17 -0.90 -16.43
CA GLN A 181 34.99 0.10 -17.15
C GLN A 181 34.15 1.31 -17.59
N SER A 182 34.33 2.39 -16.83
CA SER A 182 34.03 3.81 -17.10
C SER A 182 32.65 4.34 -16.68
N GLU A 183 32.69 5.33 -15.78
CA GLU A 183 31.60 6.22 -15.35
C GLU A 183 30.94 7.01 -16.50
N ASN A 184 31.30 6.76 -17.76
CA ASN A 184 30.86 7.50 -18.95
C ASN A 184 30.40 6.62 -20.13
N THR A 185 30.25 5.30 -19.96
CA THR A 185 29.71 4.45 -21.04
C THR A 185 28.19 4.53 -21.06
N THR A 186 27.65 5.09 -22.13
CA THR A 186 26.21 5.10 -22.41
C THR A 186 25.69 3.68 -22.49
N HIS A 187 24.65 3.38 -21.70
CA HIS A 187 23.96 2.09 -21.72
C HIS A 187 23.52 1.74 -23.16
N THR A 188 23.89 0.55 -23.63
CA THR A 188 23.45 0.09 -24.95
C THR A 188 22.19 -0.76 -24.80
N PRO A 189 21.19 -0.63 -25.70
CA PRO A 189 19.96 -1.43 -25.64
C PRO A 189 20.24 -2.95 -25.76
N GLU A 190 21.40 -3.32 -26.29
CA GLU A 190 21.89 -4.69 -26.40
C GLU A 190 22.19 -5.32 -25.03
N GLN A 191 22.66 -4.53 -24.05
CA GLN A 191 22.87 -4.98 -22.68
C GLN A 191 21.55 -5.41 -22.04
N SER A 192 20.51 -4.58 -22.12
CA SER A 192 19.18 -4.89 -21.58
C SER A 192 18.56 -6.15 -22.21
N CYS A 193 18.78 -6.36 -23.51
CA CYS A 193 18.32 -7.57 -24.22
C CYS A 193 18.99 -8.84 -23.70
N LEU A 194 20.30 -8.81 -23.47
CA LEU A 194 21.05 -9.95 -22.94
C LEU A 194 20.74 -10.20 -21.45
N VAL A 195 20.55 -9.16 -20.65
CA VAL A 195 20.11 -9.29 -19.26
C VAL A 195 18.73 -9.97 -19.18
N LEU A 196 17.79 -9.61 -20.07
CA LEU A 196 16.48 -10.27 -20.15
C LEU A 196 16.56 -11.73 -20.63
N LEU A 197 17.53 -12.04 -21.50
CA LEU A 197 17.82 -13.42 -21.91
C LEU A 197 18.30 -14.24 -20.71
N ILE A 198 19.30 -13.76 -19.97
CA ILE A 198 19.78 -14.41 -18.75
C ILE A 198 18.65 -14.56 -17.72
N SER A 199 17.85 -13.52 -17.50
CA SER A 199 16.65 -13.61 -16.65
C SER A 199 15.71 -14.74 -17.06
N SER A 200 15.52 -14.98 -18.36
CA SER A 200 14.67 -16.06 -18.88
C SER A 200 15.29 -17.44 -18.71
N VAL A 201 16.62 -17.55 -18.85
CA VAL A 201 17.39 -18.77 -18.52
C VAL A 201 17.23 -19.14 -17.05
N LEU A 202 17.48 -18.17 -16.15
CA LEU A 202 17.32 -18.34 -14.70
C LEU A 202 15.89 -18.74 -14.33
N GLY A 203 14.88 -18.11 -14.95
CA GLY A 203 13.47 -18.42 -14.73
C GLY A 203 13.06 -19.83 -15.18
N MET A 204 13.63 -20.32 -16.29
CA MET A 204 13.40 -21.70 -16.76
C MET A 204 14.00 -22.73 -15.80
N LEU A 205 15.24 -22.49 -15.34
CA LEU A 205 15.90 -23.32 -14.33
C LEU A 205 15.07 -23.35 -13.03
N ASN A 206 14.63 -22.19 -12.55
CA ASN A 206 13.80 -22.09 -11.34
C ASN A 206 12.48 -22.85 -11.50
N SER A 207 11.79 -22.70 -12.64
CA SER A 207 10.54 -23.43 -12.93
C SER A 207 10.72 -24.95 -12.89
N THR A 208 11.90 -25.44 -13.26
CA THR A 208 12.25 -26.86 -13.18
C THR A 208 12.46 -27.30 -11.74
N LEU A 209 13.18 -26.50 -10.93
CA LEU A 209 13.43 -26.80 -9.51
C LEU A 209 12.14 -26.74 -8.66
N GLU A 210 11.19 -25.86 -8.98
CA GLU A 210 9.88 -25.79 -8.32
C GLU A 210 9.08 -27.09 -8.48
N ARG A 211 9.28 -27.85 -9.56
CA ARG A 211 8.65 -29.17 -9.74
C ARG A 211 9.36 -30.31 -9.03
N ILE A 212 10.59 -30.11 -8.57
CA ILE A 212 11.30 -31.02 -7.67
C ILE A 212 10.85 -30.79 -6.24
N SER A 213 10.80 -29.51 -5.83
CA SER A 213 10.44 -29.09 -4.48
C SER A 213 9.56 -27.84 -4.54
N PRO A 214 8.22 -27.97 -4.51
CA PRO A 214 7.31 -26.83 -4.57
C PRO A 214 7.38 -25.97 -3.32
N GLU A 215 7.13 -24.67 -3.49
CA GLU A 215 7.02 -23.70 -2.41
C GLU A 215 5.66 -23.84 -1.69
N GLY A 216 5.64 -23.90 -0.34
CA GLY A 216 4.40 -23.95 0.44
C GLY A 216 3.94 -25.33 0.97
N THR A 217 4.74 -26.40 0.82
CA THR A 217 4.48 -27.65 1.54
C THR A 217 4.69 -27.43 3.05
N PRO A 218 3.69 -27.61 3.92
CA PRO A 218 3.82 -27.32 5.35
C PRO A 218 4.91 -28.19 5.97
N ASP A 219 5.82 -27.58 6.74
CA ASP A 219 6.91 -28.23 7.48
C ASP A 219 6.42 -29.28 8.51
N SER A 220 5.10 -29.43 8.66
CA SER A 220 4.45 -30.34 9.61
C SER A 220 4.69 -31.84 9.38
N ARG A 221 5.25 -32.25 8.23
CA ARG A 221 5.94 -33.55 8.08
C ARG A 221 7.07 -33.36 7.08
N SER A 222 8.30 -33.45 7.58
CA SER A 222 9.56 -33.59 6.83
C SER A 222 9.38 -34.37 5.52
N TYR A 223 9.11 -33.64 4.43
CA TYR A 223 9.17 -34.16 3.07
C TYR A 223 10.65 -34.11 2.66
N CYS A 224 11.43 -35.06 3.19
CA CYS A 224 12.81 -35.22 2.76
C CYS A 224 12.84 -35.83 1.35
N LEU A 225 13.66 -35.25 0.48
CA LEU A 225 13.85 -35.75 -0.88
C LEU A 225 14.73 -37.02 -0.84
N PRO A 226 14.32 -38.14 -1.46
CA PRO A 226 15.07 -39.40 -1.41
C PRO A 226 16.39 -39.34 -2.18
N TRP A 227 16.47 -38.52 -3.22
CA TRP A 227 17.66 -38.28 -4.03
C TRP A 227 17.52 -36.96 -4.79
N ILE A 228 18.64 -36.33 -5.16
CA ILE A 228 18.67 -35.11 -5.98
C ILE A 228 19.24 -35.44 -7.37
N PRO A 229 18.65 -34.94 -8.47
CA PRO A 229 19.26 -35.05 -9.79
C PRO A 229 20.62 -34.35 -9.89
N ASP A 230 21.58 -34.96 -10.59
CA ASP A 230 22.96 -34.45 -10.76
C ASP A 230 23.07 -33.02 -11.32
N PHE A 231 22.03 -32.56 -12.03
CA PHE A 231 22.02 -31.21 -12.58
C PHE A 231 21.76 -30.13 -11.53
N VAL A 232 21.14 -30.45 -10.37
CA VAL A 232 20.84 -29.43 -9.34
C VAL A 232 22.13 -28.90 -8.71
N PRO A 233 23.09 -29.74 -8.28
CA PRO A 233 24.40 -29.23 -7.84
C PRO A 233 25.15 -28.49 -8.96
N LYS A 234 25.04 -28.93 -10.22
CA LYS A 234 25.68 -28.25 -11.36
C LYS A 234 25.13 -26.84 -11.58
N ILE A 235 23.82 -26.63 -11.41
CA ILE A 235 23.20 -25.30 -11.45
C ILE A 235 23.75 -24.42 -10.32
N GLY A 236 23.76 -24.93 -9.08
CA GLY A 236 24.30 -24.18 -7.93
C GLY A 236 25.77 -23.80 -8.10
N LEU A 237 26.62 -24.77 -8.50
CA LEU A 237 28.02 -24.51 -8.79
C LEU A 237 28.20 -23.51 -9.94
N GLY A 238 27.40 -23.61 -11.00
CA GLY A 238 27.45 -22.67 -12.13
C GLY A 238 27.11 -21.23 -11.74
N ILE A 239 26.29 -21.01 -10.71
CA ILE A 239 26.03 -19.66 -10.18
C ILE A 239 27.23 -19.19 -9.34
N ILE A 240 27.78 -20.07 -8.50
CA ILE A 240 28.89 -19.74 -7.58
C ILE A 240 30.18 -19.42 -8.35
N THR A 241 30.52 -20.20 -9.39
CA THR A 241 31.82 -20.12 -10.06
C THR A 241 31.89 -19.09 -11.18
N ASN A 242 30.75 -18.67 -11.76
CA ASN A 242 30.73 -17.87 -12.98
C ASN A 242 30.47 -16.36 -12.75
N GLY A 243 30.83 -15.83 -11.59
CA GLY A 243 30.83 -14.37 -11.36
C GLY A 243 29.45 -13.72 -11.20
N PHE A 244 28.39 -14.51 -10.93
CA PHE A 244 27.11 -13.94 -10.53
C PHE A 244 27.25 -13.13 -9.24
N PHE A 245 28.06 -13.64 -8.31
CA PHE A 245 28.21 -13.17 -6.94
C PHE A 245 29.67 -12.89 -6.56
N SER A 246 29.90 -11.93 -5.66
CA SER A 246 31.23 -11.63 -5.07
C SER A 246 31.32 -12.21 -3.66
N PHE A 247 31.78 -13.44 -3.53
CA PHE A 247 31.92 -14.08 -2.22
C PHE A 247 33.14 -13.54 -1.47
N SER A 248 32.92 -12.97 -0.28
CA SER A 248 33.94 -12.51 0.66
C SER A 248 34.21 -13.59 1.72
N CYS A 249 34.86 -14.70 1.37
CA CYS A 249 35.33 -15.65 2.39
C CYS A 249 36.49 -15.04 3.18
N THR A 250 36.25 -14.64 4.44
CA THR A 250 37.27 -14.11 5.36
C THR A 250 38.08 -15.17 6.12
N GLU A 251 37.92 -16.46 5.82
CA GLU A 251 38.68 -17.51 6.51
C GLU A 251 39.46 -18.41 5.54
N VAL A 252 40.64 -17.94 5.11
CA VAL A 252 41.70 -18.86 4.66
C VAL A 252 43.06 -18.36 5.15
N VAL A 253 43.49 -18.88 6.29
CA VAL A 253 44.91 -19.08 6.57
C VAL A 253 45.31 -20.39 5.90
N GLY A 254 46.11 -20.31 4.83
CA GLY A 254 46.85 -21.46 4.29
C GLY A 254 46.53 -21.87 2.86
N HIS A 255 47.52 -21.65 2.00
CA HIS A 255 47.86 -22.30 0.72
C HIS A 255 46.83 -22.40 -0.42
N GLU A 256 47.02 -21.49 -1.38
CA GLU A 256 46.99 -21.67 -2.85
C GLU A 256 45.89 -22.58 -3.46
N GLU A 257 44.68 -22.03 -3.57
CA GLU A 257 43.88 -22.10 -4.80
C GLU A 257 43.30 -20.70 -5.05
N GLN A 258 43.83 -19.99 -6.05
CA GLN A 258 43.44 -18.61 -6.37
C GLN A 258 42.01 -18.59 -6.92
N LEU A 259 41.03 -18.13 -6.12
CA LEU A 259 39.83 -17.50 -6.69
C LEU A 259 40.30 -16.25 -7.46
N PRO A 260 39.68 -15.90 -8.61
CA PRO A 260 40.00 -14.65 -9.28
C PRO A 260 39.79 -13.48 -8.31
N SER A 261 40.87 -12.74 -8.12
CA SER A 261 40.97 -11.41 -7.52
C SER A 261 39.69 -10.59 -7.58
N ARG A 262 39.26 -10.02 -6.43
CA ARG A 262 38.47 -8.78 -6.28
C ARG A 262 37.74 -8.32 -7.57
N GLY A 263 36.80 -9.14 -8.04
CA GLY A 263 36.06 -8.91 -9.28
C GLY A 263 34.67 -8.38 -8.96
N VAL A 264 34.28 -7.30 -9.63
CA VAL A 264 32.91 -6.77 -9.61
C VAL A 264 31.94 -7.88 -10.06
N SER A 265 30.78 -8.01 -9.43
CA SER A 265 29.81 -9.11 -9.66
C SER A 265 28.71 -8.71 -10.64
N LEU A 266 28.03 -9.70 -11.27
CA LEU A 266 26.84 -9.42 -12.09
C LEU A 266 25.79 -8.65 -11.29
N VAL A 267 25.54 -9.03 -10.03
CA VAL A 267 24.59 -8.32 -9.16
C VAL A 267 24.97 -6.86 -8.99
N GLN A 268 26.24 -6.54 -8.74
CA GLN A 268 26.69 -5.15 -8.66
C GLN A 268 26.42 -4.37 -9.96
N GLY A 269 26.64 -4.99 -11.12
CA GLY A 269 26.28 -4.42 -12.42
C GLY A 269 24.78 -4.20 -12.62
N LEU A 270 23.94 -5.16 -12.19
CA LEU A 270 22.47 -5.04 -12.24
C LEU A 270 21.95 -3.96 -11.29
N CYS A 271 22.54 -3.81 -10.10
CA CYS A 271 22.23 -2.74 -9.16
C CYS A 271 22.56 -1.37 -9.77
N HIS A 272 23.73 -1.25 -10.41
CA HIS A 272 24.10 -0.03 -11.13
C HIS A 272 23.10 0.31 -12.23
N LEU A 273 22.69 -0.69 -13.05
CA LEU A 273 21.67 -0.51 -14.08
C LEU A 273 20.30 -0.10 -13.50
N ARG A 274 19.92 -0.60 -12.32
CA ARG A 274 18.67 -0.20 -11.66
C ARG A 274 18.72 1.24 -11.14
N CYS A 275 19.88 1.70 -10.66
CA CYS A 275 20.02 3.04 -10.09
C CYS A 275 20.22 4.14 -11.14
N TRP A 276 20.95 3.84 -12.22
CA TRP A 276 21.40 4.83 -13.21
C TRP A 276 20.92 4.57 -14.63
N GLY A 277 20.31 3.41 -14.89
CA GLY A 277 19.79 3.05 -16.22
C GLY A 277 18.47 3.75 -16.56
N ASP A 278 18.10 3.67 -17.83
CA ASP A 278 16.76 4.06 -18.28
C ASP A 278 15.69 3.08 -17.75
N VAL A 279 14.42 3.33 -18.09
CA VAL A 279 13.30 2.50 -17.59
C VAL A 279 13.42 1.06 -18.10
N ASP A 280 13.90 0.84 -19.32
CA ASP A 280 14.04 -0.49 -19.90
C ASP A 280 15.22 -1.27 -19.27
N ALA A 281 16.35 -0.61 -19.03
CA ALA A 281 17.47 -1.14 -18.27
C ALA A 281 17.06 -1.48 -16.84
N SER A 282 16.32 -0.60 -16.17
CA SER A 282 15.79 -0.84 -14.82
C SER A 282 14.83 -2.03 -14.77
N LEU A 283 13.92 -2.16 -15.75
CA LEU A 283 13.01 -3.30 -15.84
C LEU A 283 13.78 -4.61 -16.07
N SER A 284 14.77 -4.59 -16.96
CA SER A 284 15.60 -5.77 -17.25
C SER A 284 16.44 -6.19 -16.04
N SER A 285 17.05 -5.22 -15.33
CA SER A 285 17.89 -5.50 -14.18
C SER A 285 17.08 -6.02 -12.99
N THR A 286 15.97 -5.38 -12.63
CA THR A 286 15.07 -5.87 -11.55
C THR A 286 14.53 -7.26 -11.89
N SER A 287 14.11 -7.51 -13.13
CA SER A 287 13.65 -8.83 -13.56
C SER A 287 14.74 -9.90 -13.44
N CYS A 288 15.99 -9.57 -13.77
CA CYS A 288 17.11 -10.51 -13.65
C CYS A 288 17.46 -10.78 -12.19
N LEU A 289 17.51 -9.74 -11.34
CA LEU A 289 17.75 -9.87 -9.91
C LEU A 289 16.68 -10.74 -9.24
N GLN A 290 15.40 -10.51 -9.54
CA GLN A 290 14.30 -11.30 -9.01
C GLN A 290 14.45 -12.80 -9.37
N ARG A 291 14.74 -13.11 -10.63
CA ARG A 291 14.93 -14.51 -11.07
C ARG A 291 16.17 -15.17 -10.46
N LEU A 292 17.24 -14.39 -10.26
CA LEU A 292 18.45 -14.88 -9.62
C LEU A 292 18.19 -15.25 -8.15
N VAL A 293 17.50 -14.37 -7.41
CA VAL A 293 17.11 -14.62 -6.01
C VAL A 293 16.17 -15.83 -5.91
N GLN A 294 15.18 -15.95 -6.78
CA GLN A 294 14.28 -17.12 -6.79
C GLN A 294 15.04 -18.42 -7.04
N LEU A 295 15.97 -18.41 -7.99
CA LEU A 295 16.76 -19.60 -8.33
C LEU A 295 17.66 -20.03 -7.17
N THR A 296 18.37 -19.11 -6.52
CA THR A 296 19.24 -19.44 -5.39
C THR A 296 18.45 -20.02 -4.22
N CYS A 297 17.31 -19.43 -3.87
CA CYS A 297 16.43 -19.97 -2.84
C CYS A 297 15.90 -21.36 -3.20
N SER A 298 15.54 -21.60 -4.47
CA SER A 298 15.10 -22.92 -4.93
C SER A 298 16.22 -23.96 -4.87
N VAL A 299 17.46 -23.60 -5.22
CA VAL A 299 18.64 -24.47 -5.10
C VAL A 299 18.89 -24.83 -3.64
N ASP A 300 18.96 -23.84 -2.75
CA ASP A 300 19.18 -24.04 -1.31
C ASP A 300 18.09 -24.94 -0.71
N ARG A 301 16.82 -24.67 -1.05
CA ARG A 301 15.67 -25.46 -0.59
C ARG A 301 15.75 -26.92 -1.02
N VAL A 302 16.08 -27.20 -2.29
CA VAL A 302 16.20 -28.58 -2.79
C VAL A 302 17.36 -29.30 -2.09
N ILE A 303 18.49 -28.63 -1.89
CA ILE A 303 19.68 -29.22 -1.26
C ILE A 303 19.44 -29.50 0.23
N GLN A 304 18.92 -28.53 0.98
CA GLN A 304 18.59 -28.69 2.41
C GLN A 304 17.57 -29.82 2.67
N ARG A 305 16.56 -29.96 1.78
CA ARG A 305 15.55 -31.02 1.91
C ARG A 305 16.09 -32.43 1.62
N ALA A 306 17.24 -32.58 0.97
CA ALA A 306 17.87 -33.89 0.79
C ALA A 306 18.91 -34.18 1.87
N THR A 307 19.68 -33.17 2.31
CA THR A 307 20.76 -33.34 3.30
C THR A 307 20.25 -33.68 4.70
N THR A 308 18.96 -33.42 4.99
CA THR A 308 18.30 -33.77 6.27
C THR A 308 18.17 -35.28 6.53
N ASN A 309 18.24 -36.14 5.51
CA ASN A 309 18.24 -37.61 5.68
C ASN A 309 19.56 -38.31 5.30
N SER A 310 20.38 -37.72 4.44
CA SER A 310 21.60 -38.37 3.94
C SER A 310 22.86 -37.67 4.44
N SER A 311 23.35 -38.08 5.61
CA SER A 311 24.68 -37.69 6.13
C SER A 311 25.84 -38.21 5.25
N GLU A 312 25.59 -39.07 4.26
CA GLU A 312 26.65 -39.83 3.57
C GLU A 312 26.86 -39.44 2.09
N HIS A 313 25.91 -38.83 1.37
CA HIS A 313 26.05 -38.66 -0.09
C HIS A 313 26.74 -37.37 -0.58
N LEU A 314 27.02 -36.40 0.30
CA LEU A 314 27.83 -35.22 -0.03
C LEU A 314 29.21 -35.23 0.66
N LYS A 315 29.44 -36.20 1.55
CA LYS A 315 30.73 -36.43 2.19
C LYS A 315 31.53 -37.44 1.38
N GLU A 316 32.04 -37.03 0.22
CA GLU A 316 33.40 -37.41 -0.20
C GLU A 316 33.77 -36.83 -1.57
N SER A 317 34.78 -35.96 -1.51
CA SER A 317 35.80 -35.73 -2.54
C SER A 317 35.41 -34.95 -3.82
N LYS A 318 36.04 -33.77 -3.97
CA LYS A 318 36.35 -32.99 -5.20
C LYS A 318 35.70 -31.61 -5.42
N ALA A 319 34.83 -31.08 -4.54
CA ALA A 319 34.11 -29.83 -4.84
C ALA A 319 34.72 -28.49 -4.33
N GLY A 320 35.93 -28.49 -3.76
CA GLY A 320 36.62 -27.25 -3.34
C GLY A 320 35.80 -26.35 -2.40
N LEU A 321 36.11 -25.04 -2.38
CA LEU A 321 35.35 -24.02 -1.61
C LEU A 321 33.89 -23.89 -2.10
N ALA A 322 33.65 -24.01 -3.41
CA ALA A 322 32.32 -23.87 -4.01
C ALA A 322 31.32 -24.95 -3.55
N GLY A 323 31.79 -26.17 -3.28
CA GLY A 323 30.97 -27.24 -2.71
C GLY A 323 30.57 -27.00 -1.25
N LYS A 324 31.44 -26.36 -0.45
CA LYS A 324 31.11 -25.94 0.92
C LYS A 324 30.05 -24.84 0.93
N ILE A 325 30.22 -23.85 0.05
CA ILE A 325 29.25 -22.76 -0.17
C ILE A 325 27.87 -23.32 -0.52
N LEU A 326 27.82 -24.31 -1.41
CA LEU A 326 26.58 -24.95 -1.82
C LEU A 326 25.90 -25.74 -0.69
N GLN A 327 26.67 -26.28 0.27
CA GLN A 327 26.16 -27.03 1.41
C GLN A 327 25.62 -26.11 2.53
N GLU A 328 26.28 -24.97 2.77
CA GLU A 328 25.87 -23.97 3.76
C GLU A 328 24.68 -23.12 3.31
N GLY A 329 24.43 -23.07 2.00
CA GLY A 329 23.37 -22.30 1.35
C GLY A 329 23.91 -21.04 0.69
N ILE A 330 23.56 -20.83 -0.57
CA ILE A 330 23.97 -19.67 -1.35
C ILE A 330 23.37 -18.39 -0.76
N SER A 331 22.13 -18.45 -0.26
CA SER A 331 21.42 -17.30 0.31
C SER A 331 21.93 -16.85 1.68
N SER A 332 22.44 -17.77 2.50
CA SER A 332 22.98 -17.46 3.83
C SER A 332 24.32 -16.73 3.73
N LEU A 333 25.19 -17.17 2.82
CA LEU A 333 26.54 -16.62 2.63
C LEU A 333 26.55 -15.21 2.04
N TRP A 334 25.46 -14.81 1.40
CA TRP A 334 25.34 -13.47 0.83
C TRP A 334 24.28 -12.59 1.45
N HIS A 335 23.81 -12.99 2.62
CA HIS A 335 22.88 -12.21 3.42
C HIS A 335 23.33 -10.75 3.61
N ASN A 336 24.61 -10.51 3.89
CA ASN A 336 25.14 -9.16 4.09
C ASN A 336 25.10 -8.30 2.82
N ASP A 337 25.36 -8.88 1.64
CA ASP A 337 25.33 -8.12 0.38
C ASP A 337 23.89 -7.94 -0.12
N LEU A 338 23.00 -8.90 0.14
CA LEU A 338 21.56 -8.72 -0.05
C LEU A 338 21.00 -7.63 0.87
N LEU A 339 21.48 -7.55 2.11
CA LEU A 339 21.12 -6.50 3.06
C LEU A 339 21.61 -5.13 2.58
N ASN A 340 22.88 -5.03 2.19
CA ASN A 340 23.45 -3.81 1.61
C ASN A 340 22.69 -3.37 0.35
N PHE A 341 22.34 -4.33 -0.52
CA PHE A 341 21.54 -4.08 -1.70
C PHE A 341 20.14 -3.55 -1.33
N LEU A 342 19.45 -4.22 -0.41
CA LEU A 342 18.14 -3.79 0.07
C LEU A 342 18.22 -2.36 0.64
N THR A 343 19.18 -2.06 1.51
CA THR A 343 19.39 -0.72 2.06
C THR A 343 19.66 0.34 0.99
N SER A 344 20.33 -0.01 -0.12
CA SER A 344 20.54 0.90 -1.25
C SER A 344 19.29 1.14 -2.12
N LEU A 345 18.45 0.11 -2.28
CA LEU A 345 17.27 0.11 -3.14
C LEU A 345 16.06 0.76 -2.46
N LEU A 346 15.94 0.60 -1.14
CA LEU A 346 14.80 1.07 -0.35
C LEU A 346 14.54 2.59 -0.43
N PRO A 347 15.54 3.48 -0.32
CA PRO A 347 15.34 4.91 -0.49
C PRO A 347 14.88 5.27 -1.90
N LEU A 348 15.43 4.59 -2.92
CA LEU A 348 15.08 4.80 -4.32
C LEU A 348 13.61 4.45 -4.58
N ILE A 349 13.15 3.29 -4.11
CA ILE A 349 11.74 2.87 -4.23
C ILE A 349 10.82 3.82 -3.45
N SER A 350 11.20 4.16 -2.21
CA SER A 350 10.41 5.04 -1.34
C SER A 350 10.21 6.43 -1.96
N SER A 351 11.21 6.96 -2.67
CA SER A 351 11.12 8.25 -3.38
C SER A 351 10.19 8.21 -4.60
N GLN A 352 10.00 7.04 -5.22
CA GLN A 352 9.22 6.86 -6.45
C GLN A 352 7.73 6.61 -6.18
N TRP A 353 7.38 6.16 -4.96
CA TRP A 353 6.00 5.83 -4.60
C TRP A 353 5.02 6.99 -4.48
N PRO A 354 5.41 8.17 -3.96
CA PRO A 354 4.53 9.33 -3.92
C PRO A 354 3.99 9.73 -5.29
N VAL A 355 4.78 9.52 -6.36
CA VAL A 355 4.38 9.79 -7.75
C VAL A 355 3.32 8.78 -8.24
N LEU A 356 3.28 7.58 -7.64
CA LEU A 356 2.29 6.53 -7.93
C LEU A 356 1.00 6.68 -7.08
N LYS A 357 0.96 7.60 -6.09
CA LYS A 357 -0.27 7.95 -5.36
C LYS A 357 -1.35 8.56 -6.26
N ASN A 358 -0.94 9.07 -7.42
CA ASN A 358 -1.81 9.62 -8.46
C ASN A 358 -2.32 8.56 -9.44
N ILE A 359 -2.19 7.26 -9.14
CA ILE A 359 -2.99 6.26 -9.83
C ILE A 359 -4.44 6.51 -9.39
N GLU A 360 -5.20 7.25 -10.20
CA GLU A 360 -6.59 7.61 -9.95
C GLU A 360 -7.40 6.39 -9.53
N MET A 361 -7.72 6.30 -8.24
CA MET A 361 -8.81 5.47 -7.76
C MET A 361 -10.03 6.39 -7.66
N PHE A 362 -10.77 6.52 -8.75
CA PHE A 362 -12.05 7.21 -8.68
C PHE A 362 -13.02 6.42 -7.80
N GLY A 363 -13.67 7.15 -6.89
CA GLY A 363 -14.82 6.66 -6.14
C GLY A 363 -15.93 6.21 -7.08
N ARG A 364 -16.52 5.06 -6.75
CA ARG A 364 -17.69 4.43 -7.41
C ARG A 364 -17.51 4.17 -8.92
N GLY A 365 -16.88 3.03 -9.21
CA GLY A 365 -16.91 2.40 -10.54
C GLY A 365 -15.76 2.87 -11.42
N GLY A 366 -14.59 2.24 -11.28
CA GLY A 366 -13.54 2.35 -12.28
C GLY A 366 -14.08 1.90 -13.65
N LEU A 367 -13.81 2.68 -14.70
CA LEU A 367 -14.22 2.33 -16.05
C LEU A 367 -13.58 1.00 -16.46
N ALA A 368 -14.40 0.13 -17.04
CA ALA A 368 -13.97 -1.16 -17.57
C ALA A 368 -12.84 -0.97 -18.61
N PRO A 369 -11.87 -1.91 -18.67
CA PRO A 369 -10.85 -1.90 -19.71
C PRO A 369 -11.49 -1.85 -21.11
N GLY A 370 -11.17 -0.81 -21.89
CA GLY A 370 -11.53 -0.72 -23.31
C GLY A 370 -12.50 0.39 -23.73
N VAL A 371 -13.00 1.21 -22.80
CA VAL A 371 -13.77 2.41 -23.14
C VAL A 371 -12.87 3.62 -22.83
N GLY A 372 -12.45 4.33 -23.88
CA GLY A 372 -11.40 5.35 -23.82
C GLY A 372 -11.58 6.38 -22.71
N PHE A 373 -10.45 6.92 -22.24
CA PHE A 373 -10.27 7.95 -21.20
C PHE A 373 -10.06 7.50 -19.73
N GLY A 374 -9.28 6.44 -19.51
CA GLY A 374 -8.56 6.18 -18.23
C GLY A 374 -7.07 6.58 -18.23
N TRP A 375 -6.72 7.64 -18.97
CA TRP A 375 -5.33 8.07 -19.25
C TRP A 375 -4.94 9.36 -18.51
N GLY A 376 -5.75 9.78 -17.53
CA GLY A 376 -5.83 11.15 -17.00
C GLY A 376 -4.67 11.65 -16.13
N THR A 377 -3.61 10.88 -15.93
CA THR A 377 -2.43 11.36 -15.19
C THR A 377 -1.21 11.49 -16.09
N CYS A 378 -0.44 12.57 -15.87
CA CYS A 378 0.81 12.90 -16.55
C CYS A 378 1.85 11.78 -16.31
N GLY A 379 1.75 10.66 -17.04
CA GLY A 379 2.61 9.49 -16.82
C GLY A 379 2.06 8.12 -17.25
N GLY A 380 0.78 8.00 -17.65
CA GLY A 380 0.24 6.77 -18.24
C GLY A 380 -0.46 5.80 -17.28
N GLY A 381 -0.79 6.23 -16.05
CA GLY A 381 -1.60 5.45 -15.10
C GLY A 381 -0.98 4.12 -14.64
N PHE A 382 -1.85 3.19 -14.19
CA PHE A 382 -1.48 1.86 -13.69
C PHE A 382 -0.71 1.00 -14.73
N TRP A 383 -0.92 1.24 -16.02
CA TRP A 383 -0.29 0.47 -17.10
C TRP A 383 1.03 1.10 -17.61
N SER A 384 1.51 2.15 -16.95
CA SER A 384 2.79 2.78 -17.29
C SER A 384 3.98 1.87 -16.98
N LEU A 385 5.08 2.03 -17.72
CA LEU A 385 6.33 1.32 -17.45
C LEU A 385 6.88 1.63 -16.04
N LYS A 386 6.58 2.81 -15.50
CA LYS A 386 6.94 3.20 -14.12
C LYS A 386 6.17 2.38 -13.08
N CYS A 387 4.86 2.18 -13.27
CA CYS A 387 4.06 1.34 -12.38
C CYS A 387 4.48 -0.15 -12.49
N LEU A 388 4.76 -0.63 -13.71
CA LEU A 388 5.30 -1.97 -13.92
C LEU A 388 6.65 -2.17 -13.20
N LEU A 389 7.55 -1.20 -13.28
CA LEU A 389 8.82 -1.24 -12.57
C LEU A 389 8.59 -1.29 -11.05
N ALA A 390 7.70 -0.45 -10.52
CA ALA A 390 7.36 -0.46 -9.10
C ALA A 390 6.76 -1.80 -8.64
N GLN A 391 5.92 -2.44 -9.46
CA GLN A 391 5.40 -3.78 -9.19
C GLN A 391 6.53 -4.82 -9.11
N LEU A 392 7.46 -4.80 -10.06
CA LEU A 392 8.60 -5.72 -10.05
C LEU A 392 9.54 -5.48 -8.86
N ASP A 393 9.84 -4.21 -8.55
CA ASP A 393 10.65 -3.84 -7.40
C ASP A 393 9.99 -4.30 -6.10
N SER A 394 8.66 -4.16 -5.98
CA SER A 394 7.93 -4.60 -4.80
C SER A 394 7.97 -6.13 -4.61
N GLN A 395 7.91 -6.89 -5.69
CA GLN A 395 8.07 -8.35 -5.63
C GLN A 395 9.48 -8.72 -5.21
N LEU A 396 10.50 -8.08 -5.79
CA LEU A 396 11.90 -8.29 -5.42
C LEU A 396 12.13 -7.99 -3.94
N VAL A 397 11.64 -6.85 -3.45
CA VAL A 397 11.78 -6.45 -2.04
C VAL A 397 11.11 -7.45 -1.11
N LEU A 398 9.92 -7.95 -1.44
CA LEU A 398 9.25 -8.98 -0.62
C LEU A 398 10.05 -10.29 -0.54
N GLU A 399 10.66 -10.72 -1.64
CA GLU A 399 11.55 -11.91 -1.65
C GLU A 399 12.78 -11.68 -0.78
N LEU A 400 13.43 -10.52 -0.90
CA LEU A 400 14.60 -10.16 -0.11
C LEU A 400 14.28 -10.10 1.39
N ILE A 401 13.17 -9.45 1.76
CA ILE A 401 12.72 -9.36 3.15
C ILE A 401 12.45 -10.76 3.71
N LYS A 402 11.83 -11.65 2.94
CA LYS A 402 11.57 -13.04 3.36
C LYS A 402 12.87 -13.79 3.66
N ILE A 403 13.88 -13.66 2.80
CA ILE A 403 15.20 -14.29 2.99
C ILE A 403 15.89 -13.75 4.23
N ILE A 404 15.87 -12.43 4.42
CA ILE A 404 16.49 -11.79 5.57
C ILE A 404 15.79 -12.19 6.88
N SER A 405 14.46 -12.32 6.85
CA SER A 405 13.64 -12.67 8.03
C SER A 405 13.73 -14.14 8.44
N ALA A 406 14.21 -15.02 7.56
CA ALA A 406 14.36 -16.45 7.81
C ALA A 406 15.63 -16.80 8.60
N ALA A 407 16.55 -15.85 8.80
CA ALA A 407 17.72 -16.03 9.65
C ALA A 407 17.35 -15.97 11.16
N PRO A 408 18.11 -16.63 12.06
CA PRO A 408 17.83 -16.66 13.51
C PRO A 408 17.75 -15.27 14.16
N GLU A 409 18.39 -14.30 13.52
CA GLU A 409 18.31 -12.87 13.82
C GLU A 409 17.15 -12.28 13.00
N GLY A 410 15.94 -12.30 13.57
CA GLY A 410 14.74 -11.83 12.90
C GLY A 410 14.83 -10.37 12.39
N LEU A 411 13.81 -9.95 11.62
CA LEU A 411 13.70 -8.67 10.88
C LEU A 411 14.19 -7.40 11.60
N VAL A 412 14.29 -7.38 12.93
CA VAL A 412 14.75 -6.25 13.74
C VAL A 412 15.54 -6.77 14.95
N THR A 413 16.85 -6.94 14.83
CA THR A 413 17.71 -6.99 16.02
C THR A 413 17.78 -5.60 16.62
N LEU A 414 17.19 -5.42 17.81
CA LEU A 414 17.55 -4.34 18.72
C LEU A 414 19.00 -4.60 19.15
N SER A 415 19.98 -3.98 18.50
CA SER A 415 21.39 -4.15 18.87
C SER A 415 21.66 -3.54 20.25
N LYS A 416 21.43 -4.32 21.31
CA LYS A 416 22.03 -4.07 22.62
C LYS A 416 23.47 -4.52 22.59
N GLY A 417 24.34 -3.74 21.95
CA GLY A 417 25.79 -3.94 22.06
C GLY A 417 26.56 -3.59 20.80
N ALA A 418 26.96 -2.33 20.68
CA ALA A 418 28.27 -1.91 20.17
C ALA A 418 28.42 -0.41 20.41
N ASN A 419 29.57 -0.03 20.97
CA ASN A 419 29.88 1.35 21.33
C ASN A 419 30.03 2.26 20.10
N SER A 420 29.58 3.50 20.28
CA SER A 420 30.06 4.77 19.70
C SER A 420 30.11 4.94 18.17
N ASP A 421 29.26 5.89 17.72
CA ASP A 421 29.56 6.97 16.75
C ASP A 421 28.88 6.98 15.37
N ASN A 422 27.97 6.06 15.05
CA ASN A 422 26.97 6.26 13.98
C ASN A 422 25.61 5.71 14.42
N VAL A 423 24.82 6.55 15.10
CA VAL A 423 23.48 6.17 15.58
C VAL A 423 22.51 6.12 14.39
N THR A 424 22.48 5.02 13.66
CA THR A 424 21.34 4.72 12.77
C THR A 424 20.15 4.46 13.68
N ASN A 425 19.21 5.40 13.71
CA ASN A 425 18.07 5.37 14.61
C ASN A 425 17.24 4.09 14.34
N PRO A 426 16.96 3.21 15.33
CA PRO A 426 16.21 1.97 15.10
C PRO A 426 14.86 2.18 14.39
N PHE A 427 14.27 3.38 14.54
CA PHE A 427 13.03 3.82 13.90
C PHE A 427 13.16 4.02 12.39
N ALA A 428 14.29 4.55 11.91
CA ALA A 428 14.54 4.69 10.48
C ALA A 428 14.57 3.31 9.83
N ASN A 429 15.27 2.36 10.46
CA ASN A 429 15.39 0.99 9.96
C ASN A 429 14.06 0.23 9.94
N ALA A 430 13.19 0.42 10.95
CA ALA A 430 11.86 -0.20 10.97
C ALA A 430 10.93 0.43 9.90
N SER A 431 10.97 1.74 9.72
CA SER A 431 10.17 2.46 8.72
C SER A 431 10.57 2.08 7.31
N GLU A 432 11.87 2.03 7.05
CA GLU A 432 12.47 1.65 5.78
C GLU A 432 12.11 0.20 5.40
N ARG A 433 11.86 -0.69 6.36
CA ARG A 433 11.47 -2.09 6.09
C ARG A 433 9.96 -2.29 5.98
N ILE A 434 9.15 -1.62 6.79
CA ILE A 434 7.69 -1.79 6.81
C ILE A 434 7.02 -1.05 5.65
N SER A 435 7.50 0.15 5.30
CA SER A 435 6.89 0.96 4.24
C SER A 435 6.84 0.27 2.87
N PRO A 436 7.92 -0.37 2.39
CA PRO A 436 7.94 -1.17 1.15
C PRO A 436 6.97 -2.35 1.13
N VAL A 437 6.69 -2.93 2.29
CA VAL A 437 5.73 -4.04 2.37
C VAL A 437 4.32 -3.48 2.31
N LEU A 438 4.05 -2.38 3.02
CA LEU A 438 2.75 -1.73 2.99
C LEU A 438 2.40 -1.17 1.61
N GLY A 439 3.32 -0.48 0.94
CA GLY A 439 2.96 0.15 -0.33
C GLY A 439 2.76 -0.85 -1.48
N VAL A 440 3.15 -2.14 -1.34
CA VAL A 440 2.73 -3.22 -2.28
C VAL A 440 1.21 -3.17 -2.47
N SER A 441 0.47 -2.89 -1.40
CA SER A 441 -0.99 -2.73 -1.44
C SER A 441 -1.48 -1.68 -2.45
N LEU A 442 -0.69 -0.63 -2.70
CA LEU A 442 -1.06 0.48 -3.59
C LEU A 442 -0.78 0.22 -5.07
N ILE A 443 0.02 -0.81 -5.37
CA ILE A 443 0.50 -1.10 -6.73
C ILE A 443 0.12 -2.50 -7.21
N ALA A 444 -0.19 -3.41 -6.30
CA ALA A 444 -0.57 -4.78 -6.63
C ALA A 444 -1.86 -4.79 -7.45
N GLY A 445 -1.78 -5.39 -8.65
CA GLY A 445 -2.94 -5.57 -9.51
C GLY A 445 -3.72 -6.85 -9.23
N PRO A 446 -4.86 -7.04 -9.92
CA PRO A 446 -5.69 -8.24 -9.82
C PRO A 446 -4.98 -9.59 -9.96
N GLY A 447 -4.00 -9.69 -10.87
CA GLY A 447 -3.19 -10.90 -11.06
C GLY A 447 -2.11 -11.14 -9.99
N GLN A 448 -1.98 -10.25 -9.00
CA GLN A 448 -0.91 -10.24 -7.98
C GLN A 448 -1.45 -10.43 -6.55
N ILE A 449 -2.65 -11.03 -6.39
CA ILE A 449 -3.23 -11.32 -5.07
C ILE A 449 -2.25 -12.09 -4.18
N SER A 450 -1.56 -13.11 -4.72
CA SER A 450 -0.57 -13.89 -3.98
C SER A 450 0.62 -13.06 -3.47
N THR A 451 0.99 -11.99 -4.18
CA THR A 451 2.02 -11.04 -3.73
C THR A 451 1.53 -10.26 -2.52
N LEU A 452 0.25 -9.86 -2.52
CA LEU A 452 -0.35 -9.14 -1.42
C LEU A 452 -0.61 -10.04 -0.20
N GLU A 453 -0.98 -11.31 -0.42
CA GLU A 453 -1.06 -12.32 0.66
C GLU A 453 0.29 -12.46 1.37
N ARG A 454 1.39 -12.54 0.61
CA ARG A 454 2.74 -12.60 1.16
C ARG A 454 3.12 -11.33 1.91
N ALA A 455 2.69 -10.16 1.43
CA ALA A 455 2.89 -8.90 2.13
C ALA A 455 2.16 -8.90 3.49
N PHE A 456 0.92 -9.41 3.54
CA PHE A 456 0.17 -9.55 4.79
C PHE A 456 0.82 -10.55 5.76
N ASP A 457 1.36 -11.67 5.27
CA ASP A 457 2.11 -12.62 6.11
C ASP A 457 3.31 -11.97 6.80
N ILE A 458 3.99 -11.05 6.12
CA ILE A 458 5.12 -10.31 6.69
C ILE A 458 4.62 -9.24 7.67
N LEU A 459 3.66 -8.41 7.27
CA LEU A 459 3.19 -7.27 8.08
C LEU A 459 2.59 -7.68 9.41
N PHE A 460 1.83 -8.78 9.41
CA PHE A 460 1.10 -9.24 10.58
C PHE A 460 1.87 -10.29 11.37
N GLN A 461 3.15 -10.54 11.05
CA GLN A 461 3.97 -11.45 11.83
C GLN A 461 4.11 -10.93 13.29
N PRO A 462 4.05 -11.81 14.32
CA PRO A 462 4.20 -11.41 15.73
C PRO A 462 5.47 -10.60 16.03
N SER A 463 6.58 -10.88 15.33
CA SER A 463 7.83 -10.12 15.43
C SER A 463 7.69 -8.65 15.00
N VAL A 464 6.93 -8.39 13.94
CA VAL A 464 6.63 -7.03 13.47
C VAL A 464 5.74 -6.31 14.47
N LEU A 465 4.70 -6.97 14.99
CA LEU A 465 3.83 -6.38 16.01
C LEU A 465 4.59 -6.01 17.29
N LYS A 466 5.56 -6.83 17.72
CA LYS A 466 6.46 -6.50 18.83
C LYS A 466 7.33 -5.29 18.54
N CYS A 467 7.89 -5.21 17.33
CA CYS A 467 8.68 -4.06 16.90
C CYS A 467 7.83 -2.79 16.96
N LEU A 468 6.62 -2.82 16.38
CA LEU A 468 5.68 -1.71 16.41
C LEU A 468 5.34 -1.29 17.84
N LYS A 469 5.05 -2.24 18.74
CA LYS A 469 4.81 -1.93 20.16
C LYS A 469 6.01 -1.24 20.80
N SER A 470 7.22 -1.73 20.56
CA SER A 470 8.44 -1.10 21.09
C SER A 470 8.61 0.34 20.60
N SER A 471 8.17 0.63 19.37
CA SER A 471 8.22 1.98 18.82
C SER A 471 7.21 2.94 19.45
N ILE A 472 6.04 2.44 19.86
CA ILE A 472 5.01 3.23 20.57
C ILE A 472 5.57 3.82 21.87
N HIS A 473 6.35 3.06 22.64
CA HIS A 473 6.97 3.56 23.88
C HIS A 473 7.90 4.77 23.62
N CYS A 474 8.60 4.78 22.49
CA CYS A 474 9.46 5.90 22.15
C CYS A 474 8.67 7.12 21.66
N LEU A 475 7.64 6.92 20.83
CA LEU A 475 6.74 8.01 20.43
C LEU A 475 6.14 8.71 21.67
N ALA A 476 5.70 7.93 22.66
CA ALA A 476 5.16 8.46 23.92
C ALA A 476 6.17 9.36 24.65
N SER A 477 7.46 8.98 24.66
CA SER A 477 8.53 9.78 25.28
C SER A 477 8.80 11.10 24.55
N GLN A 478 8.67 11.12 23.21
CA GLN A 478 8.91 12.31 22.39
C GLN A 478 7.73 13.30 22.46
N MET A 479 6.50 12.79 22.45
CA MET A 479 5.29 13.61 22.42
C MET A 479 4.84 14.12 23.80
N LYS A 480 5.60 13.83 24.87
CA LYS A 480 5.23 14.15 26.26
C LYS A 480 3.79 13.72 26.59
N LEU A 481 3.37 12.54 26.10
CA LEU A 481 2.02 12.07 26.40
C LEU A 481 1.86 11.92 27.93
N PRO A 482 0.68 12.29 28.47
CA PRO A 482 0.47 12.32 29.92
C PRO A 482 0.54 10.94 30.58
N LYS A 483 0.40 9.84 29.82
CA LYS A 483 0.49 8.46 30.30
C LYS A 483 1.60 7.69 29.59
N THR A 484 2.40 6.99 30.38
CA THR A 484 3.30 5.96 29.85
C THR A 484 2.48 4.71 29.58
N PHE A 485 2.57 4.14 28.37
CA PHE A 485 1.96 2.85 28.06
C PHE A 485 2.65 1.77 28.90
N GLN A 486 2.10 1.41 30.07
CA GLN A 486 2.72 0.45 31.00
C GLN A 486 2.20 -0.99 30.82
N TRP A 487 1.38 -1.24 29.81
CA TRP A 487 0.76 -2.54 29.60
C TRP A 487 1.65 -3.47 28.77
N ASP A 488 1.78 -4.71 29.24
CA ASP A 488 2.46 -5.78 28.54
C ASP A 488 1.52 -6.55 27.62
N ILE A 489 2.05 -6.97 26.46
CA ILE A 489 1.35 -7.84 25.51
C ILE A 489 2.08 -9.17 25.57
N THR A 490 1.35 -10.23 25.90
CA THR A 490 1.86 -11.59 25.99
C THR A 490 2.11 -12.18 24.60
N GLU A 491 2.93 -13.23 24.54
CA GLU A 491 3.21 -13.93 23.27
C GLU A 491 1.94 -14.50 22.62
N ASP A 492 1.03 -15.04 23.42
CA ASP A 492 -0.24 -15.59 22.95
C ASP A 492 -1.16 -14.49 22.37
N GLU A 493 -1.18 -13.31 22.99
CA GLU A 493 -1.92 -12.15 22.46
C GLU A 493 -1.34 -11.67 21.11
N TYR A 494 -0.02 -11.67 20.92
CA TYR A 494 0.56 -11.34 19.62
C TYR A 494 0.19 -12.34 18.52
N GLN A 495 0.15 -13.63 18.85
CA GLN A 495 -0.30 -14.67 17.91
C GLN A 495 -1.78 -14.49 17.57
N HIS A 496 -2.60 -14.18 18.57
CA HIS A 496 -4.01 -13.90 18.37
C HIS A 496 -4.23 -12.67 17.49
N PHE A 497 -3.58 -11.54 17.78
CA PHE A 497 -3.66 -10.33 16.96
C PHE A 497 -3.18 -10.57 15.52
N SER A 498 -2.09 -11.33 15.36
CA SER A 498 -1.60 -11.75 14.04
C SER A 498 -2.69 -12.48 13.25
N SER A 499 -3.34 -13.47 13.86
CA SER A 499 -4.39 -14.28 13.21
C SER A 499 -5.62 -13.44 12.86
N VAL A 500 -6.09 -12.60 13.80
CA VAL A 500 -7.30 -11.80 13.64
C VAL A 500 -7.13 -10.74 12.55
N LEU A 501 -6.00 -10.00 12.54
CA LEU A 501 -5.70 -9.02 11.50
C LEU A 501 -5.57 -9.68 10.12
N ASN A 502 -4.83 -10.79 10.04
CA ASN A 502 -4.66 -11.56 8.81
C ASN A 502 -6.01 -12.01 8.23
N SER A 503 -6.89 -12.55 9.07
CA SER A 503 -8.22 -13.01 8.67
C SER A 503 -9.09 -11.86 8.16
N HIS A 504 -9.13 -10.75 8.91
CA HIS A 504 -9.91 -9.55 8.56
C HIS A 504 -9.48 -8.96 7.22
N PHE A 505 -8.19 -8.70 7.02
CA PHE A 505 -7.73 -8.04 5.81
C PHE A 505 -7.83 -8.94 4.57
N ARG A 506 -7.63 -10.25 4.71
CA ARG A 506 -7.85 -11.20 3.59
C ARG A 506 -9.31 -11.30 3.19
N SER A 507 -10.18 -11.57 4.17
CA SER A 507 -11.63 -11.72 3.91
C SER A 507 -12.23 -10.43 3.36
N ARG A 508 -11.78 -9.27 3.83
CA ARG A 508 -12.26 -8.00 3.35
C ARG A 508 -11.64 -7.62 2.01
N TRP A 509 -10.33 -7.51 1.90
CA TRP A 509 -9.72 -6.82 0.75
C TRP A 509 -9.32 -7.73 -0.41
N LEU A 510 -9.13 -9.03 -0.15
CA LEU A 510 -8.73 -9.98 -1.19
C LEU A 510 -9.90 -10.81 -1.73
N ALA A 511 -11.07 -10.75 -1.09
CA ALA A 511 -12.27 -11.40 -1.60
C ALA A 511 -12.84 -10.66 -2.82
N ILE A 512 -13.41 -11.43 -3.76
CA ILE A 512 -14.05 -10.90 -4.97
C ILE A 512 -15.29 -10.08 -4.57
N LYS A 513 -15.43 -8.87 -5.12
CA LYS A 513 -16.61 -8.03 -4.92
C LYS A 513 -17.81 -8.65 -5.64
N LYS A 514 -18.79 -9.17 -4.89
CA LYS A 514 -20.08 -9.58 -5.47
C LYS A 514 -20.87 -8.34 -5.86
N LYS A 515 -21.54 -8.42 -7.02
CA LYS A 515 -22.60 -7.48 -7.38
C LYS A 515 -23.81 -7.84 -6.51
N ASN A 516 -24.38 -6.88 -5.80
CA ASN A 516 -25.72 -7.06 -5.21
C ASN A 516 -26.66 -7.55 -6.33
N PRO A 517 -27.36 -8.68 -6.17
CA PRO A 517 -28.35 -9.09 -7.16
C PRO A 517 -29.34 -7.94 -7.29
N ASP A 518 -29.47 -7.41 -8.52
CA ASP A 518 -30.31 -6.28 -8.85
C ASP A 518 -31.70 -6.47 -8.23
N LYS A 519 -32.06 -5.61 -7.27
CA LYS A 519 -33.43 -5.44 -6.71
C LYS A 519 -34.47 -5.03 -7.78
N HIS A 520 -34.18 -5.19 -9.06
CA HIS A 520 -34.99 -4.77 -10.20
C HIS A 520 -35.51 -5.92 -11.05
N ALA A 521 -35.31 -7.18 -10.64
CA ALA A 521 -36.03 -8.31 -11.21
C ALA A 521 -37.30 -8.62 -10.37
N ARG A 522 -38.40 -7.94 -10.73
CA ARG A 522 -39.81 -8.32 -10.57
C ARG A 522 -40.17 -9.25 -9.39
N ASN A 523 -40.95 -8.71 -8.44
CA ASN A 523 -42.33 -9.18 -8.24
C ASN A 523 -43.17 -8.09 -7.54
N ASN A 524 -44.24 -7.69 -8.21
CA ASN A 524 -45.25 -6.76 -7.71
C ASN A 524 -46.12 -7.48 -6.67
N SER A 525 -45.95 -7.17 -5.38
CA SER A 525 -47.06 -7.21 -4.42
C SER A 525 -46.70 -6.50 -3.11
N ALA A 526 -47.57 -5.55 -2.75
CA ALA A 526 -47.85 -5.04 -1.40
C ALA A 526 -46.78 -4.20 -0.69
N ILE A 527 -47.03 -2.88 -0.71
CA ILE A 527 -46.93 -1.90 0.39
C ILE A 527 -46.06 -2.35 1.57
N ASN A 528 -44.77 -2.01 1.50
CA ASN A 528 -43.99 -1.60 2.65
C ASN A 528 -42.94 -0.62 2.15
N LYS A 529 -42.94 0.61 2.70
CA LYS A 529 -41.91 1.62 2.41
C LYS A 529 -40.54 1.00 2.71
N PRO A 530 -39.59 0.97 1.77
CA PRO A 530 -38.24 0.54 2.10
C PRO A 530 -37.61 1.61 2.99
N LYS A 531 -37.18 1.23 4.20
CA LYS A 531 -36.23 2.02 4.99
C LYS A 531 -34.97 2.19 4.13
N VAL A 532 -34.59 3.43 3.87
CA VAL A 532 -33.27 3.77 3.32
C VAL A 532 -32.23 3.26 4.33
N PRO A 533 -31.17 2.54 3.92
CA PRO A 533 -30.12 2.16 4.85
C PRO A 533 -29.43 3.43 5.36
N GLU A 534 -29.42 3.64 6.67
CA GLU A 534 -28.72 4.71 7.39
C GLU A 534 -27.18 4.53 7.41
N MET A 535 -26.64 3.56 6.67
CA MET A 535 -25.21 3.22 6.67
C MET A 535 -24.49 3.93 5.54
N LEU A 536 -23.49 4.76 5.89
CA LEU A 536 -22.54 5.29 4.92
C LEU A 536 -21.72 4.14 4.32
N GLU A 537 -22.01 3.81 3.05
CA GLU A 537 -21.23 2.89 2.19
C GLU A 537 -19.87 3.49 1.78
N THR A 538 -19.06 4.00 2.72
CA THR A 538 -17.73 4.55 2.41
C THR A 538 -16.58 3.69 2.90
N ILE A 539 -16.80 2.94 3.97
CA ILE A 539 -15.91 1.86 4.40
C ILE A 539 -16.71 0.58 4.59
N GLN A 540 -17.97 0.66 5.02
CA GLN A 540 -18.87 -0.47 5.24
C GLN A 540 -19.43 -1.02 3.92
N GLU A 541 -18.62 -1.78 3.18
CA GLU A 541 -19.15 -2.75 2.21
C GLU A 541 -19.52 -4.02 2.99
N GLU A 542 -20.80 -4.40 2.97
CA GLU A 542 -21.37 -5.52 3.73
C GLU A 542 -20.55 -6.82 3.55
N MET A 543 -20.24 -7.48 4.67
CA MET A 543 -19.53 -8.76 4.71
C MET A 543 -20.53 -9.89 4.53
N GLU A 544 -20.89 -10.21 3.29
CA GLU A 544 -21.61 -11.46 3.01
C GLU A 544 -20.64 -12.64 2.96
N LEU A 545 -20.68 -13.46 4.01
CA LEU A 545 -20.05 -14.77 4.06
C LEU A 545 -20.73 -15.71 3.04
N THR A 546 -19.93 -16.35 2.18
CA THR A 546 -19.83 -17.83 2.02
C THR A 546 -19.58 -18.36 0.58
N GLU A 547 -18.98 -19.56 0.62
CA GLU A 547 -18.86 -20.68 -0.34
C GLU A 547 -18.03 -20.49 -1.62
N VAL A 548 -16.82 -21.06 -1.52
CA VAL A 548 -15.79 -21.27 -2.54
C VAL A 548 -16.30 -22.21 -3.62
N ILE A 549 -16.96 -21.70 -4.66
CA ILE A 549 -17.18 -22.47 -5.89
C ILE A 549 -17.07 -21.55 -7.13
N ASN A 550 -16.14 -21.92 -8.03
CA ASN A 550 -16.04 -21.62 -9.47
C ASN A 550 -15.23 -20.40 -9.96
N PRO A 551 -14.81 -20.37 -11.25
CA PRO A 551 -13.59 -20.94 -11.85
C PRO A 551 -12.64 -19.81 -12.34
N PRO A 552 -11.41 -20.10 -12.86
CA PRO A 552 -10.54 -19.07 -13.42
C PRO A 552 -11.10 -18.58 -14.77
N CYS A 553 -12.00 -17.59 -14.73
CA CYS A 553 -12.60 -17.01 -15.94
C CYS A 553 -11.77 -15.82 -16.43
N SER A 554 -11.14 -16.02 -17.59
CA SER A 554 -9.96 -15.31 -18.10
C SER A 554 -10.28 -14.18 -19.09
N THR A 555 -10.94 -13.11 -18.64
CA THR A 555 -10.95 -11.84 -19.39
C THR A 555 -10.56 -10.71 -18.45
N LEU A 556 -9.59 -9.88 -18.87
CA LEU A 556 -9.13 -8.70 -18.13
C LEU A 556 -10.31 -7.82 -17.66
N VAL A 557 -11.39 -7.75 -18.44
CA VAL A 557 -12.59 -7.01 -18.07
C VAL A 557 -13.30 -7.60 -16.85
N LEU A 558 -13.44 -8.93 -16.75
CA LEU A 558 -14.04 -9.59 -15.58
C LEU A 558 -13.09 -9.57 -14.37
N GLU A 559 -11.79 -9.72 -14.62
CA GLU A 559 -10.72 -9.67 -13.61
C GLU A 559 -10.65 -8.30 -12.93
N TRP A 560 -10.87 -7.21 -13.66
CA TRP A 560 -10.86 -5.86 -13.10
C TRP A 560 -12.23 -5.39 -12.59
N ALA A 561 -13.34 -5.83 -13.19
CA ALA A 561 -14.69 -5.38 -12.80
C ALA A 561 -15.13 -5.85 -11.41
N HIS A 562 -14.56 -6.94 -10.88
CA HIS A 562 -14.98 -7.55 -9.61
C HIS A 562 -13.90 -7.50 -8.52
N GLN A 563 -12.82 -6.72 -8.71
CA GLN A 563 -11.70 -6.70 -7.78
C GLN A 563 -11.49 -5.34 -7.13
N ARG A 564 -11.00 -5.38 -5.87
CA ARG A 564 -10.73 -4.21 -5.02
C ARG A 564 -9.29 -3.69 -5.16
N LEU A 565 -8.53 -4.19 -6.15
CA LEU A 565 -7.10 -3.93 -6.34
C LEU A 565 -6.84 -2.90 -7.46
N PRO A 566 -5.83 -2.01 -7.32
CA PRO A 566 -4.99 -1.81 -6.13
C PRO A 566 -5.79 -1.30 -4.91
N LEU A 567 -5.29 -1.58 -3.70
CA LEU A 567 -6.00 -1.22 -2.48
C LEU A 567 -5.97 0.29 -2.23
N PRO A 568 -7.04 0.84 -1.65
CA PRO A 568 -7.06 2.25 -1.36
C PRO A 568 -6.18 2.64 -0.20
N VAL A 569 -5.53 3.82 -0.25
CA VAL A 569 -4.58 4.28 0.80
C VAL A 569 -5.13 4.12 2.22
N HIS A 570 -6.44 4.30 2.42
CA HIS A 570 -7.12 4.17 3.71
C HIS A 570 -7.51 2.72 4.11
N TRP A 571 -7.13 1.68 3.36
CA TRP A 571 -7.54 0.28 3.61
C TRP A 571 -7.17 -0.21 5.02
N ILE A 572 -6.03 0.26 5.54
CA ILE A 572 -5.50 -0.06 6.88
C ILE A 572 -6.52 0.29 7.98
N LEU A 573 -7.28 1.37 7.79
CA LEU A 573 -8.25 1.86 8.77
C LEU A 573 -9.47 0.94 8.92
N SER A 574 -9.71 0.02 7.98
CA SER A 574 -10.88 -0.87 8.02
C SER A 574 -10.91 -1.82 9.21
N SER A 575 -9.75 -2.09 9.84
CA SER A 575 -9.68 -2.89 11.08
C SER A 575 -10.41 -2.23 12.25
N ILE A 576 -10.46 -0.89 12.28
CA ILE A 576 -11.02 -0.09 13.37
C ILE A 576 -12.45 0.40 13.03
N CYS A 577 -12.78 0.56 11.75
CA CYS A 577 -14.04 1.20 11.33
C CYS A 577 -15.25 0.25 11.23
N CYS A 578 -15.02 -1.06 11.07
CA CYS A 578 -16.03 -1.94 10.47
C CYS A 578 -16.09 -3.34 11.09
N SER A 579 -15.46 -3.55 12.24
CA SER A 579 -15.43 -4.86 12.87
C SER A 579 -16.40 -4.85 14.05
N ASP A 580 -17.48 -5.63 13.93
CA ASP A 580 -18.35 -5.94 15.08
C ASP A 580 -17.57 -6.74 16.15
N ASP A 581 -16.45 -7.33 15.74
CA ASP A 581 -15.49 -7.99 16.62
C ASP A 581 -14.55 -6.96 17.29
N ALA A 582 -14.66 -6.86 18.62
CA ALA A 582 -13.84 -6.00 19.45
C ALA A 582 -12.35 -6.37 19.40
N ASP A 583 -12.01 -7.65 19.18
CA ASP A 583 -10.62 -8.11 19.15
C ASP A 583 -9.91 -7.64 17.88
N VAL A 584 -10.61 -7.58 16.73
CA VAL A 584 -10.08 -7.01 15.48
C VAL A 584 -9.81 -5.51 15.66
N SER A 585 -10.76 -4.79 16.25
CA SER A 585 -10.64 -3.35 16.46
C SER A 585 -9.52 -3.00 17.44
N ARG A 586 -9.35 -3.78 18.52
CA ARG A 586 -8.22 -3.68 19.47
C ARG A 586 -6.89 -3.89 18.77
N ALA A 587 -6.74 -5.00 18.04
CA ALA A 587 -5.51 -5.30 17.30
C ALA A 587 -5.21 -4.20 16.26
N GLY A 588 -6.26 -3.70 15.59
CA GLY A 588 -6.18 -2.64 14.59
C GLY A 588 -5.70 -1.29 15.15
N LEU A 589 -6.17 -0.90 16.34
CA LEU A 589 -5.73 0.32 17.03
C LEU A 589 -4.24 0.27 17.36
N ILE A 590 -3.77 -0.85 17.92
CA ILE A 590 -2.35 -1.05 18.28
C ILE A 590 -1.49 -1.03 17.01
N PHE A 591 -1.94 -1.73 15.96
CA PHE A 591 -1.26 -1.75 14.67
C PHE A 591 -1.16 -0.34 14.08
N LEU A 592 -2.25 0.42 14.04
CA LEU A 592 -2.27 1.79 13.50
C LEU A 592 -1.34 2.71 14.28
N LEU A 593 -1.42 2.74 15.62
CA LEU A 593 -0.54 3.58 16.43
C LEU A 593 0.94 3.20 16.25
N GLY A 594 1.23 1.90 16.13
CA GLY A 594 2.56 1.40 15.80
C GLY A 594 3.07 1.92 14.46
N LEU A 595 2.25 1.86 13.40
CA LEU A 595 2.61 2.39 12.08
C LEU A 595 2.88 3.89 12.10
N GLU A 596 2.09 4.66 12.86
CA GLU A 596 2.33 6.09 13.06
C GLU A 596 3.63 6.35 13.84
N ALA A 597 3.92 5.54 14.86
CA ALA A 597 5.13 5.64 15.67
C ALA A 597 6.41 5.44 14.85
N VAL A 598 6.35 4.57 13.85
CA VAL A 598 7.46 4.30 12.92
C VAL A 598 7.38 5.22 11.68
N SER A 599 6.34 6.05 11.56
CA SER A 599 6.10 6.93 10.40
C SER A 599 6.09 6.16 9.06
N ALA A 600 5.52 4.94 9.06
CA ALA A 600 5.53 4.08 7.88
C ALA A 600 4.60 4.63 6.78
N ALA A 601 5.05 4.60 5.53
CA ALA A 601 4.22 4.89 4.36
C ALA A 601 3.55 3.59 3.86
N PRO A 602 2.29 3.61 3.40
CA PRO A 602 1.46 4.76 3.11
C PRO A 602 0.53 5.18 4.26
N SER A 603 0.60 4.57 5.45
CA SER A 603 -0.20 4.99 6.61
C SER A 603 -0.01 6.47 6.96
N LEU A 604 1.22 6.98 6.83
CA LEU A 604 1.52 8.40 7.00
C LEU A 604 0.77 9.27 5.98
N ASP A 605 0.57 8.77 4.77
CA ASP A 605 -0.02 9.48 3.63
C ASP A 605 -1.55 9.46 3.61
N VAL A 606 -2.18 8.63 4.43
CA VAL A 606 -3.62 8.63 4.60
C VAL A 606 -4.08 10.03 5.02
N PRO A 607 -5.02 10.67 4.29
CA PRO A 607 -5.51 12.00 4.65
C PRO A 607 -6.09 12.02 6.06
N LEU A 608 -5.82 13.09 6.81
CA LEU A 608 -6.24 13.23 8.20
C LEU A 608 -7.76 13.06 8.39
N VAL A 609 -8.56 13.52 7.42
CA VAL A 609 -10.02 13.35 7.41
C VAL A 609 -10.45 11.88 7.49
N TRP A 610 -9.75 10.97 6.81
CA TRP A 610 -10.03 9.52 6.86
C TRP A 610 -9.66 8.94 8.22
N LYS A 611 -8.55 9.38 8.81
CA LYS A 611 -8.12 8.96 10.15
C LYS A 611 -9.12 9.41 11.24
N MET A 612 -9.58 10.67 11.17
CA MET A 612 -10.62 11.19 12.07
C MET A 612 -11.97 10.50 11.87
N HIS A 613 -12.35 10.20 10.63
CA HIS A 613 -13.55 9.42 10.33
C HIS A 613 -13.45 8.01 10.93
N ALA A 614 -12.30 7.35 10.83
CA ALA A 614 -12.10 6.01 11.36
C ALA A 614 -12.28 5.94 12.88
N LEU A 615 -11.69 6.89 13.61
CA LEU A 615 -11.92 7.03 15.06
C LEU A 615 -13.40 7.26 15.36
N SER A 616 -14.08 8.13 14.61
CA SER A 616 -15.52 8.38 14.79
C SER A 616 -16.39 7.16 14.51
N ALA A 617 -16.07 6.40 13.46
CA ALA A 617 -16.80 5.20 13.07
C ALA A 617 -16.64 4.07 14.10
N SER A 618 -15.45 3.96 14.71
CA SER A 618 -15.17 2.95 15.72
C SER A 618 -15.97 3.17 17.00
N VAL A 619 -16.08 4.40 17.49
CA VAL A 619 -16.85 4.70 18.71
C VAL A 619 -18.36 4.64 18.44
N ARG A 620 -18.79 4.89 17.20
CA ARG A 620 -20.19 4.67 16.79
C ARG A 620 -20.59 3.20 16.84
N THR A 621 -19.70 2.30 16.43
CA THR A 621 -20.01 0.87 16.22
C THR A 621 -19.67 0.00 17.43
N ASN A 622 -18.59 0.30 18.15
CA ASN A 622 -18.07 -0.54 19.21
C ASN A 622 -17.61 0.28 20.43
N MET A 623 -18.53 0.49 21.37
CA MET A 623 -18.25 1.21 22.62
C MET A 623 -17.37 0.42 23.60
N ASP A 624 -17.26 -0.91 23.44
CA ASP A 624 -16.46 -1.74 24.34
C ASP A 624 -14.96 -1.40 24.23
N LEU A 625 -14.53 -0.81 23.11
CA LEU A 625 -13.18 -0.28 22.91
C LEU A 625 -12.80 0.80 23.93
N LEU A 626 -13.76 1.61 24.38
CA LEU A 626 -13.51 2.67 25.36
C LEU A 626 -13.66 2.20 26.81
N GLN A 627 -14.16 0.98 27.04
CA GLN A 627 -14.26 0.39 28.38
C GLN A 627 -12.93 -0.21 28.83
N GLU A 628 -12.13 -0.74 27.90
CA GLU A 628 -10.84 -1.32 28.20
C GLU A 628 -9.74 -0.25 28.26
N ASP A 629 -9.01 -0.20 29.37
CA ASP A 629 -7.97 0.80 29.62
C ASP A 629 -6.89 0.85 28.52
N ARG A 630 -6.46 -0.31 28.00
CA ARG A 630 -5.41 -0.40 26.96
C ARG A 630 -5.86 0.26 25.65
N SER A 631 -7.04 -0.12 25.18
CA SER A 631 -7.64 0.40 23.95
C SER A 631 -7.95 1.89 24.09
N LYS A 632 -8.41 2.31 25.28
CA LYS A 632 -8.65 3.70 25.65
C LYS A 632 -7.38 4.56 25.59
N ASP A 633 -6.27 4.08 26.15
CA ASP A 633 -4.98 4.78 26.11
C ASP A 633 -4.44 4.93 24.68
N VAL A 634 -4.57 3.89 23.85
CA VAL A 634 -4.16 3.94 22.43
C VAL A 634 -5.03 4.92 21.64
N PHE A 635 -6.33 4.94 21.90
CA PHE A 635 -7.27 5.86 21.27
C PHE A 635 -6.96 7.32 21.61
N GLU A 636 -6.73 7.62 22.89
CA GLU A 636 -6.32 8.95 23.34
C GLU A 636 -5.04 9.40 22.65
N ALA A 637 -4.04 8.51 22.55
CA ALA A 637 -2.79 8.84 21.89
C ALA A 637 -2.93 9.14 20.39
N LEU A 638 -3.79 8.42 19.68
CA LEU A 638 -4.12 8.70 18.29
C LEU A 638 -4.83 10.06 18.14
N GLN A 639 -5.74 10.41 19.06
CA GLN A 639 -6.37 11.73 19.09
C GLN A 639 -5.35 12.86 19.25
N GLU A 640 -4.42 12.74 20.20
CA GLU A 640 -3.36 13.73 20.42
C GLU A 640 -2.45 13.88 19.20
N LEU A 641 -2.00 12.76 18.62
CA LEU A 641 -1.16 12.74 17.42
C LEU A 641 -1.87 13.43 16.24
N TYR A 642 -3.15 13.13 16.03
CA TYR A 642 -3.94 13.70 14.94
C TYR A 642 -4.30 15.17 15.18
N GLY A 643 -4.48 15.58 16.44
CA GLY A 643 -4.61 16.98 16.84
C GLY A 643 -3.36 17.79 16.51
N GLN A 644 -2.17 17.32 16.91
CA GLN A 644 -0.91 17.99 16.57
C GLN A 644 -0.71 18.11 15.05
N ARG A 645 -1.08 17.07 14.29
CA ARG A 645 -1.02 17.11 12.82
C ARG A 645 -2.01 18.11 12.23
N LEU A 646 -3.20 18.23 12.81
CA LEU A 646 -4.17 19.24 12.42
C LEU A 646 -3.62 20.65 12.65
N ASP A 647 -3.04 20.89 13.83
CA ASP A 647 -2.46 22.19 14.20
C ASP A 647 -1.34 22.61 13.25
N MET A 648 -0.45 21.67 12.91
CA MET A 648 0.62 21.92 11.92
C MET A 648 0.05 22.33 10.55
N LEU A 649 -1.02 21.68 10.10
CA LEU A 649 -1.67 22.02 8.83
C LEU A 649 -2.34 23.39 8.89
N CYS A 650 -3.04 23.71 9.98
CA CYS A 650 -3.63 25.02 10.23
C CYS A 650 -2.54 26.11 10.23
N GLN A 651 -1.42 25.91 10.95
CA GLN A 651 -0.31 26.86 10.99
C GLN A 651 0.35 27.08 9.63
N LYS A 652 0.52 26.02 8.84
CA LYS A 652 1.06 26.13 7.47
C LYS A 652 0.15 26.98 6.59
N TYR A 653 -1.17 26.79 6.71
CA TYR A 653 -2.16 27.61 6.02
C TYR A 653 -2.04 29.09 6.44
N TYR A 654 -2.03 29.39 7.74
CA TYR A 654 -1.88 30.76 8.26
C TYR A 654 -0.60 31.46 7.79
N ARG A 655 0.54 30.76 7.79
CA ARG A 655 1.81 31.32 7.30
C ARG A 655 1.77 31.62 5.81
N SER A 656 1.18 30.73 5.01
CA SER A 656 1.09 30.92 3.55
C SER A 656 0.21 32.12 3.16
N HIS A 657 -0.84 32.41 3.92
CA HIS A 657 -1.71 33.56 3.68
C HIS A 657 -1.18 34.86 4.29
N SER A 658 -0.38 34.79 5.37
CA SER A 658 0.32 35.95 5.93
C SER A 658 1.47 36.44 5.05
N ALA A 659 2.16 35.53 4.35
CA ALA A 659 3.32 35.87 3.52
C ALA A 659 2.93 36.48 2.16
N ASN A 660 1.70 36.29 1.68
CA ASN A 660 1.25 36.87 0.41
C ASN A 660 0.97 38.38 0.47
N ASN A 661 1.18 39.04 1.61
CA ASN A 661 1.05 40.49 1.73
C ASN A 661 2.38 41.24 1.58
N ASP A 662 3.54 40.58 1.65
CA ASP A 662 4.85 41.20 1.40
C ASP A 662 5.81 40.17 0.76
N GLU A 663 6.31 40.49 -0.45
CA GLU A 663 7.33 39.77 -1.25
C GLU A 663 6.89 38.55 -2.10
N VAL A 664 6.33 38.83 -3.29
CA VAL A 664 6.28 37.89 -4.41
C VAL A 664 7.59 37.95 -5.20
N VAL A 665 8.57 37.10 -4.89
CA VAL A 665 9.56 36.63 -5.88
C VAL A 665 10.00 35.20 -5.56
N GLY A 666 9.61 34.26 -6.43
CA GLY A 666 10.44 33.09 -6.77
C GLY A 666 10.26 31.81 -5.94
N SER A 667 9.16 31.07 -6.16
CA SER A 667 9.20 29.60 -6.04
C SER A 667 8.15 28.96 -6.95
N MET A 668 8.60 28.09 -7.86
CA MET A 668 7.73 27.30 -8.73
C MET A 668 7.04 26.21 -7.90
N ALA A 669 5.87 26.51 -7.35
CA ALA A 669 4.94 25.49 -6.89
C ALA A 669 4.15 24.94 -8.09
N THR A 670 4.02 23.62 -8.17
CA THR A 670 3.27 22.93 -9.23
C THR A 670 1.77 23.25 -9.18
N ALA A 671 1.13 23.35 -10.35
CA ALA A 671 -0.22 23.88 -10.56
C ALA A 671 -1.36 23.16 -9.80
N GLU A 672 -1.14 21.98 -9.22
CA GLU A 672 -2.13 21.30 -8.36
C GLU A 672 -2.17 21.86 -6.93
N GLU A 673 -1.09 22.46 -6.42
CA GLU A 673 -1.09 23.11 -5.08
C GLU A 673 -1.82 24.46 -5.10
N VAL A 674 -2.01 25.05 -6.29
CA VAL A 674 -2.59 26.39 -6.47
C VAL A 674 -4.13 26.37 -6.44
N LYS A 675 -4.77 25.20 -6.55
CA LYS A 675 -6.25 25.07 -6.54
C LYS A 675 -6.84 24.64 -5.19
N VAL A 676 -6.01 24.21 -4.24
CA VAL A 676 -6.46 23.70 -2.92
C VAL A 676 -6.59 24.80 -1.86
N THR A 677 -6.06 26.00 -2.13
CA THR A 677 -5.79 27.06 -1.15
C THR A 677 -6.93 28.06 -0.90
N SER A 678 -8.17 27.78 -1.32
CA SER A 678 -9.26 28.76 -1.20
C SER A 678 -10.22 28.58 -0.01
N THR A 679 -10.07 27.54 0.82
CA THR A 679 -10.93 27.39 2.01
C THR A 679 -10.15 26.90 3.24
N TYR A 680 -10.49 27.47 4.40
CA TYR A 680 -9.98 27.11 5.73
C TYR A 680 -10.37 25.67 6.15
N GLU A 681 -11.20 25.01 5.35
CA GLU A 681 -11.74 23.66 5.55
C GLU A 681 -10.70 22.59 5.18
N ILE A 682 -9.86 22.20 6.14
CA ILE A 682 -8.88 21.12 5.99
C ILE A 682 -9.56 19.74 6.12
N LEU A 683 -10.56 19.63 7.01
CA LEU A 683 -11.33 18.42 7.30
C LEU A 683 -12.64 18.40 6.49
N ARG A 684 -12.51 18.15 5.18
CA ARG A 684 -13.64 18.09 4.24
C ARG A 684 -14.29 16.72 4.22
N PHE A 685 -15.11 16.42 5.22
CA PHE A 685 -15.77 15.12 5.36
C PHE A 685 -16.78 14.83 4.25
N LYS A 686 -17.54 15.82 3.77
CA LYS A 686 -18.51 15.61 2.68
C LYS A 686 -17.83 15.40 1.35
N GLU A 687 -16.82 16.20 1.04
CA GLU A 687 -16.05 16.08 -0.21
C GLU A 687 -15.24 14.78 -0.25
N LYS A 688 -14.53 14.43 0.83
CA LYS A 688 -13.55 13.33 0.83
C LYS A 688 -14.07 11.99 1.35
N ILE A 689 -15.13 11.97 2.15
CA ILE A 689 -15.74 10.72 2.66
C ILE A 689 -17.05 10.45 1.92
N HIS A 690 -18.12 11.20 2.22
CA HIS A 690 -19.45 10.99 1.61
C HIS A 690 -20.31 12.25 1.64
N GLU A 691 -21.09 12.52 0.59
CA GLU A 691 -22.01 13.67 0.55
C GLU A 691 -23.00 13.71 1.73
N SER A 692 -23.46 12.53 2.18
CA SER A 692 -24.41 12.39 3.30
C SER A 692 -23.75 12.39 4.69
N TYR A 693 -22.51 12.86 4.84
CA TYR A 693 -21.77 12.79 6.11
C TYR A 693 -22.50 13.45 7.30
N THR A 694 -23.36 14.44 7.05
CA THR A 694 -24.17 15.09 8.10
C THR A 694 -25.04 14.09 8.87
N THR A 695 -25.66 13.12 8.18
CA THR A 695 -26.47 12.06 8.81
C THR A 695 -25.65 11.11 9.68
N PHE A 696 -24.42 10.84 9.27
CA PHE A 696 -23.51 10.04 10.09
C PHE A 696 -23.10 10.78 11.36
N VAL A 697 -22.81 12.08 11.27
CA VAL A 697 -22.48 12.88 12.44
C VAL A 697 -23.64 12.92 13.44
N GLU A 698 -24.88 13.05 12.95
CA GLU A 698 -26.08 12.91 13.79
C GLU A 698 -26.10 11.56 14.52
N SER A 699 -25.87 10.45 13.80
CA SER A 699 -25.81 9.12 14.42
C SER A 699 -24.69 8.95 15.46
N VAL A 700 -23.54 9.60 15.27
CA VAL A 700 -22.42 9.59 16.23
C VAL A 700 -22.82 10.35 17.50
N VAL A 701 -23.50 11.50 17.34
CA VAL A 701 -24.00 12.30 18.45
C VAL A 701 -25.09 11.57 19.22
N ASP A 702 -26.01 10.88 18.53
CA ASP A 702 -27.04 10.05 19.16
C ASP A 702 -26.41 8.93 19.98
N GLN A 703 -25.38 8.27 19.45
CA GLN A 703 -24.63 7.24 20.19
C GLN A 703 -23.89 7.82 21.41
N PHE A 704 -23.31 9.01 21.27
CA PHE A 704 -22.71 9.74 22.39
C PHE A 704 -23.73 10.04 23.49
N ALA A 705 -24.91 10.52 23.10
CA ALA A 705 -25.99 10.80 24.04
C ALA A 705 -26.53 9.53 24.73
N ALA A 706 -26.57 8.41 24.01
CA ALA A 706 -27.10 7.15 24.51
C ALA A 706 -26.16 6.43 25.48
N VAL A 707 -24.84 6.39 25.21
CA VAL A 707 -23.92 5.43 25.87
C VAL A 707 -22.75 6.10 26.59
N SER A 708 -22.36 7.33 26.22
CA SER A 708 -21.11 7.92 26.70
C SER A 708 -21.16 8.42 28.15
N TYR A 709 -22.33 8.86 28.63
CA TYR A 709 -22.50 9.54 29.93
C TYR A 709 -21.48 10.67 30.21
N GLY A 710 -20.89 11.27 29.16
CA GLY A 710 -19.83 12.27 29.27
C GLY A 710 -18.40 11.71 29.36
N ASP A 711 -18.13 10.54 28.79
CA ASP A 711 -16.75 10.07 28.60
C ASP A 711 -15.96 11.12 27.80
N VAL A 712 -14.83 11.53 28.36
CA VAL A 712 -14.01 12.64 27.85
C VAL A 712 -13.41 12.30 26.48
N ILE A 713 -13.02 11.06 26.23
CA ILE A 713 -12.37 10.64 24.97
C ILE A 713 -13.38 10.56 23.83
N PHE A 714 -14.59 10.06 24.11
CA PHE A 714 -15.68 10.15 23.13
C PHE A 714 -16.09 11.62 22.93
N GLY A 715 -16.19 12.40 24.00
CA GLY A 715 -16.48 13.83 23.93
C GLY A 715 -15.48 14.60 23.08
N ARG A 716 -14.18 14.29 23.18
CA ARG A 716 -13.10 14.79 22.30
C ARG A 716 -13.37 14.47 20.83
N GLN A 717 -13.80 13.26 20.53
CA GLN A 717 -14.08 12.83 19.17
C GLN A 717 -15.31 13.52 18.57
N VAL A 718 -16.32 13.84 19.37
CA VAL A 718 -17.50 14.61 18.92
C VAL A 718 -17.15 16.09 18.76
N ALA A 719 -16.33 16.63 19.66
CA ALA A 719 -15.87 18.02 19.64
C ALA A 719 -15.15 18.41 18.33
N ILE A 720 -14.43 17.48 17.68
CA ILE A 720 -13.70 17.78 16.43
C ILE A 720 -14.62 18.32 15.32
N TYR A 721 -15.89 17.94 15.30
CA TYR A 721 -16.86 18.42 14.32
C TYR A 721 -17.24 19.90 14.51
N LEU A 722 -16.86 20.51 15.63
CA LEU A 722 -17.03 21.92 15.96
C LEU A 722 -15.72 22.72 15.79
N HIS A 723 -14.68 22.12 15.20
CA HIS A 723 -13.41 22.78 14.92
C HIS A 723 -13.50 23.63 13.64
N ARG A 724 -12.79 24.77 13.56
CA ARG A 724 -12.89 25.69 12.40
C ARG A 724 -12.49 25.06 11.07
N SER A 725 -11.68 24.02 11.09
CA SER A 725 -11.24 23.31 9.88
C SER A 725 -12.29 22.39 9.24
N VAL A 726 -13.48 22.24 9.83
CA VAL A 726 -14.57 21.39 9.33
C VAL A 726 -15.53 22.19 8.45
N GLU A 727 -16.11 21.55 7.44
CA GLU A 727 -17.12 22.17 6.57
C GLU A 727 -18.33 22.69 7.37
N THR A 728 -18.78 23.91 7.06
CA THR A 728 -19.89 24.61 7.76
C THR A 728 -21.15 23.76 7.88
N THR A 729 -21.49 22.99 6.84
CA THR A 729 -22.70 22.14 6.86
C THR A 729 -22.60 20.96 7.82
N VAL A 730 -21.40 20.40 8.01
CA VAL A 730 -21.15 19.31 8.96
C VAL A 730 -21.14 19.83 10.38
N TRP A 731 -20.51 20.99 10.60
CA TRP A 731 -20.55 21.68 11.89
C TRP A 731 -21.98 21.97 12.32
N LEU A 732 -22.75 22.64 11.46
CA LEU A 732 -24.13 23.01 11.78
C LEU A 732 -24.98 21.77 12.13
N ALA A 733 -24.81 20.67 11.41
CA ALA A 733 -25.46 19.40 11.71
C ALA A 733 -25.05 18.87 13.10
N ALA A 734 -23.74 18.84 13.40
CA ALA A 734 -23.22 18.42 14.70
C ALA A 734 -23.81 19.26 15.85
N TRP A 735 -23.79 20.59 15.72
CA TRP A 735 -24.32 21.49 16.74
C TRP A 735 -25.82 21.30 16.96
N ASN A 736 -26.59 21.18 15.88
CA ASN A 736 -28.04 20.96 15.98
C ASN A 736 -28.37 19.60 16.60
N ALA A 737 -27.64 18.55 16.25
CA ALA A 737 -27.78 17.22 16.87
C ALA A 737 -27.50 17.28 18.37
N LEU A 738 -26.37 17.88 18.77
CA LEU A 738 -25.97 18.02 20.18
C LEU A 738 -26.98 18.85 20.99
N SER A 739 -27.52 19.92 20.39
CA SER A 739 -28.53 20.77 21.00
C SER A 739 -29.85 20.03 21.17
N THR A 740 -30.27 19.26 20.15
CA THR A 740 -31.52 18.48 20.17
C THR A 740 -31.44 17.31 21.16
N ALA A 741 -30.28 16.67 21.29
CA ALA A 741 -30.03 15.61 22.26
C ALA A 741 -29.75 16.12 23.68
N TYR A 742 -29.68 17.45 23.90
CA TYR A 742 -29.39 18.09 25.19
C TYR A 742 -28.03 17.70 25.83
N VAL A 743 -27.04 17.36 25.01
CA VAL A 743 -25.72 16.87 25.47
C VAL A 743 -24.57 17.85 25.28
N LEU A 744 -24.85 19.10 24.89
CA LEU A 744 -23.83 20.16 24.84
C LEU A 744 -23.09 20.34 26.18
N GLU A 745 -23.74 20.01 27.31
CA GLU A 745 -23.13 20.06 28.64
C GLU A 745 -22.13 18.93 28.95
N LEU A 746 -22.10 17.88 28.13
CA LEU A 746 -21.24 16.69 28.32
C LEU A 746 -19.94 16.76 27.52
N LEU A 747 -19.80 17.77 26.65
CA LEU A 747 -18.56 17.97 25.90
C LEU A 747 -17.41 18.40 26.83
N PRO A 748 -16.17 18.01 26.50
CA PRO A 748 -15.02 18.34 27.33
C PRO A 748 -14.75 19.85 27.37
N PRO A 749 -14.01 20.33 28.39
CA PRO A 749 -13.39 21.65 28.36
C PRO A 749 -12.51 21.86 27.13
N LEU A 750 -12.36 23.11 26.71
CA LEU A 750 -11.70 23.46 25.45
C LEU A 750 -10.21 23.10 25.42
N ASP A 751 -9.53 23.15 26.57
CA ASP A 751 -8.12 22.71 26.75
C ASP A 751 -7.93 21.20 26.63
N LYS A 752 -9.02 20.43 26.75
CA LYS A 752 -9.02 18.98 26.59
C LYS A 752 -9.54 18.54 25.22
N CYS A 753 -9.80 19.45 24.29
CA CYS A 753 -10.24 19.10 22.94
C CYS A 753 -9.05 18.68 22.07
N ILE A 754 -9.33 18.03 20.93
CA ILE A 754 -8.30 17.59 19.99
C ILE A 754 -7.70 18.81 19.29
N GLY A 755 -6.38 19.00 19.39
CA GLY A 755 -5.65 20.12 18.77
C GLY A 755 -5.65 21.40 19.62
N ASP A 756 -5.07 22.47 19.09
CA ASP A 756 -4.92 23.76 19.78
C ASP A 756 -6.29 24.45 19.94
N VAL A 757 -6.48 25.08 21.10
CA VAL A 757 -7.63 25.90 21.46
C VAL A 757 -7.93 26.95 20.38
N LYS A 758 -6.88 27.51 19.77
CA LYS A 758 -7.01 28.49 18.69
C LYS A 758 -7.75 27.94 17.47
N GLY A 759 -7.61 26.66 17.16
CA GLY A 759 -8.27 26.04 16.01
C GLY A 759 -9.80 25.99 16.12
N TYR A 760 -10.35 26.10 17.34
CA TYR A 760 -11.78 26.20 17.59
C TYR A 760 -12.30 27.64 17.64
N LEU A 761 -11.44 28.58 18.03
CA LEU A 761 -11.82 29.98 18.28
C LEU A 761 -11.53 30.89 17.08
N GLU A 762 -10.46 30.64 16.34
CA GLU A 762 -9.99 31.50 15.25
C GLU A 762 -9.97 30.76 13.91
N PRO A 763 -10.36 31.42 12.79
CA PRO A 763 -10.94 32.76 12.74
C PRO A 763 -12.38 32.79 13.28
N LEU A 764 -12.86 33.98 13.64
CA LEU A 764 -14.25 34.21 14.03
C LEU A 764 -15.25 33.67 13.00
N GLU A 765 -16.35 33.10 13.48
CA GLU A 765 -17.42 32.60 12.63
C GLU A 765 -18.17 33.73 11.92
N ASP A 766 -18.41 33.55 10.62
CA ASP A 766 -19.14 34.46 9.74
C ASP A 766 -20.42 33.84 9.15
N ASP A 767 -20.60 32.53 9.24
CA ASP A 767 -21.82 31.86 8.80
C ASP A 767 -23.04 32.21 9.67
N GLU A 768 -24.05 32.83 9.07
CA GLU A 768 -25.27 33.25 9.77
C GLU A 768 -26.03 32.06 10.37
N GLY A 769 -26.01 30.89 9.72
CA GLY A 769 -26.72 29.69 10.18
C GLY A 769 -26.15 29.13 11.49
N ILE A 770 -24.83 29.03 11.59
CA ILE A 770 -24.14 28.61 12.82
C ILE A 770 -24.39 29.63 13.94
N LEU A 771 -24.23 30.91 13.67
CA LEU A 771 -24.44 31.96 14.68
C LEU A 771 -25.89 31.99 15.19
N GLU A 772 -26.89 31.80 14.33
CA GLU A 772 -28.30 31.69 14.75
C GLU A 772 -28.53 30.44 15.62
N SER A 773 -27.88 29.32 15.31
CA SER A 773 -27.97 28.09 16.10
C SER A 773 -27.37 28.25 17.52
N TYR A 774 -26.29 29.03 17.66
CA TYR A 774 -25.70 29.40 18.94
C TYR A 774 -26.65 30.27 19.76
N ALA A 775 -27.20 31.32 19.16
CA ALA A 775 -28.17 32.19 19.82
C ALA A 775 -29.44 31.44 20.24
N LYS A 776 -29.93 30.49 19.42
CA LYS A 776 -31.06 29.62 19.75
C LYS A 776 -30.76 28.71 20.94
N SER A 777 -29.57 28.10 20.97
CA SER A 777 -29.16 27.21 22.08
C SER A 777 -28.94 27.98 23.39
N TRP A 778 -28.51 29.24 23.30
CA TRP A 778 -28.41 30.15 24.44
C TRP A 778 -29.78 30.53 24.99
N THR A 779 -30.67 31.03 24.14
CA THR A 779 -31.99 31.55 24.56
C THR A 779 -32.92 30.45 25.09
N SER A 780 -32.82 29.23 24.52
CA SER A 780 -33.55 28.05 25.02
C SER A 780 -33.09 27.57 26.40
N GLY A 781 -31.92 28.00 26.88
CA GLY A 781 -31.36 27.57 28.18
C GLY A 781 -30.58 26.25 28.14
N ILE A 782 -30.35 25.68 26.95
CA ILE A 782 -29.57 24.44 26.79
C ILE A 782 -28.12 24.66 27.22
N LEU A 783 -27.59 25.86 27.01
CA LEU A 783 -26.23 26.24 27.42
C LEU A 783 -26.07 26.55 28.92
N ASP A 784 -27.15 26.65 29.71
CA ASP A 784 -27.09 27.03 31.13
C ASP A 784 -26.29 25.99 31.95
N LYS A 785 -26.43 24.71 31.61
CA LYS A 785 -25.67 23.65 32.26
C LYS A 785 -24.25 23.54 31.71
N ALA A 786 -24.07 23.75 30.41
CA ALA A 786 -22.75 23.80 29.77
C ALA A 786 -21.86 24.90 30.37
N ALA A 787 -22.45 26.08 30.68
CA ALA A 787 -21.75 27.17 31.35
C ALA A 787 -21.27 26.82 32.76
N ARG A 788 -22.05 26.03 33.51
CA ARG A 788 -21.69 25.59 34.87
C ARG A 788 -20.64 24.47 34.89
N ARG A 789 -20.57 23.67 33.83
CA ARG A 789 -19.67 22.51 33.71
C ARG A 789 -18.39 22.80 32.93
N ASP A 790 -18.15 24.05 32.57
CA ASP A 790 -17.01 24.48 31.76
C ASP A 790 -16.89 23.70 30.43
N SER A 791 -18.04 23.43 29.79
CA SER A 791 -18.06 22.75 28.49
C SER A 791 -17.60 23.69 27.39
N MET A 792 -16.80 23.15 26.45
CA MET A 792 -16.35 23.88 25.26
C MET A 792 -17.49 24.54 24.47
N SER A 793 -18.71 23.97 24.49
CA SER A 793 -19.83 24.48 23.70
C SER A 793 -20.24 25.88 24.14
N PHE A 794 -20.22 26.16 25.45
CA PHE A 794 -20.52 27.49 25.98
C PHE A 794 -19.40 28.48 25.61
N THR A 795 -18.14 28.05 25.73
CA THR A 795 -16.98 28.88 25.37
C THR A 795 -16.98 29.24 23.89
N LEU A 796 -17.25 28.27 23.00
CA LEU A 796 -17.42 28.49 21.56
C LEU A 796 -18.53 29.51 21.27
N ALA A 797 -19.74 29.27 21.78
CA ALA A 797 -20.89 30.14 21.52
C ALA A 797 -20.61 31.56 22.03
N LYS A 798 -20.06 31.70 23.25
CA LYS A 798 -19.69 33.00 23.83
C LYS A 798 -18.64 33.72 22.98
N HIS A 799 -17.60 33.03 22.54
CA HIS A 799 -16.52 33.62 21.75
C HIS A 799 -17.02 34.12 20.38
N HIS A 800 -17.67 33.25 19.62
CA HIS A 800 -18.12 33.56 18.26
C HIS A 800 -19.27 34.58 18.24
N LEU A 801 -20.23 34.50 19.16
CA LEU A 801 -21.29 35.51 19.28
C LEU A 801 -20.72 36.87 19.68
N SER A 802 -19.80 36.92 20.65
CA SER A 802 -19.14 38.18 21.03
C SER A 802 -18.36 38.77 19.86
N GLY A 803 -17.60 37.96 19.14
CA GLY A 803 -16.83 38.40 17.97
C GLY A 803 -17.74 38.95 16.87
N PHE A 804 -18.82 38.22 16.54
CA PHE A 804 -19.77 38.65 15.53
C PHE A 804 -20.50 39.95 15.92
N ILE A 805 -20.96 40.07 17.17
CA ILE A 805 -21.73 41.25 17.61
C ILE A 805 -20.85 42.50 17.69
N PHE A 806 -19.64 42.39 18.25
CA PHE A 806 -18.83 43.56 18.60
C PHE A 806 -17.68 43.86 17.62
N ARG A 807 -17.23 42.86 16.84
CA ARG A 807 -16.07 43.00 15.94
C ARG A 807 -16.44 42.89 14.45
N CYS A 808 -17.49 42.14 14.10
CA CYS A 808 -17.88 41.94 12.70
C CYS A 808 -18.95 42.96 12.22
N GLY A 809 -18.76 43.52 11.03
CA GLY A 809 -19.65 44.52 10.42
C GLY A 809 -20.58 44.00 9.32
N ALA A 810 -20.52 42.70 8.99
CA ALA A 810 -21.07 42.18 7.74
C ALA A 810 -22.61 42.17 7.66
N SER A 811 -23.32 41.88 8.77
CA SER A 811 -24.79 41.73 8.76
C SER A 811 -25.47 42.40 9.98
N VAL A 812 -25.68 43.72 9.88
CA VAL A 812 -26.30 44.54 10.95
C VAL A 812 -27.68 44.02 11.35
N LYS A 813 -28.49 43.53 10.39
CA LYS A 813 -29.84 43.02 10.65
C LYS A 813 -29.80 41.75 11.51
N VAL A 814 -28.93 40.80 11.17
CA VAL A 814 -28.78 39.54 11.91
C VAL A 814 -28.21 39.80 13.30
N ARG A 815 -27.20 40.68 13.40
CA ARG A 815 -26.67 41.16 14.68
C ARG A 815 -27.78 41.74 15.57
N ASN A 816 -28.58 42.67 15.05
CA ASN A 816 -29.64 43.32 15.82
C ASN A 816 -30.69 42.31 16.30
N LYS A 817 -31.08 41.36 15.44
CA LYS A 817 -32.00 40.27 15.78
C LYS A 817 -31.44 39.39 16.91
N MET A 818 -30.15 39.02 16.86
CA MET A 818 -29.48 38.23 17.89
C MET A 818 -29.40 38.98 19.21
N VAL A 819 -28.96 40.25 19.20
CA VAL A 819 -28.87 41.08 20.40
C VAL A 819 -30.23 41.23 21.07
N LYS A 820 -31.29 41.54 20.32
CA LYS A 820 -32.67 41.61 20.85
C LYS A 820 -33.09 40.30 21.50
N SER A 821 -32.73 39.16 20.91
CA SER A 821 -33.08 37.83 21.45
C SER A 821 -32.34 37.51 22.75
N LEU A 822 -31.04 37.82 22.82
CA LEU A 822 -30.23 37.65 24.02
C LEU A 822 -30.70 38.55 25.17
N LEU A 823 -31.02 39.82 24.89
CA LEU A 823 -31.52 40.76 25.89
C LEU A 823 -32.91 40.36 26.44
N ARG A 824 -33.80 39.85 25.58
CA ARG A 824 -35.08 39.27 26.03
C ARG A 824 -34.89 38.06 26.93
N CYS A 825 -33.87 37.24 26.68
CA CYS A 825 -33.57 36.10 27.53
C CYS A 825 -33.02 36.56 28.90
N TYR A 826 -32.13 37.55 28.91
CA TYR A 826 -31.61 38.17 30.13
C TYR A 826 -32.71 38.81 30.98
N SER A 827 -33.69 39.47 30.37
CA SER A 827 -34.81 40.07 31.11
C SER A 827 -35.72 39.03 31.78
N GLN A 828 -35.81 37.83 31.22
CA GLN A 828 -36.66 36.75 31.72
C GLN A 828 -35.96 35.85 32.76
N LYS A 829 -34.62 35.79 32.76
CA LYS A 829 -33.84 34.84 33.57
C LYS A 829 -32.72 35.56 34.33
N GLN A 830 -32.91 35.80 35.63
CA GLN A 830 -31.92 36.52 36.46
C GLN A 830 -30.54 35.85 36.49
N HIS A 831 -30.45 34.52 36.44
CA HIS A 831 -29.17 33.79 36.43
C HIS A 831 -28.38 33.93 35.11
N HIS A 832 -28.97 34.52 34.06
CA HIS A 832 -28.28 34.81 32.80
C HIS A 832 -27.45 36.10 32.84
N GLU A 833 -27.51 36.84 33.94
CA GLU A 833 -26.71 38.06 34.13
C GLU A 833 -25.22 37.81 33.96
N ALA A 834 -24.66 36.84 34.68
CA ALA A 834 -23.25 36.48 34.59
C ALA A 834 -22.86 36.00 33.18
N MET A 835 -23.75 35.30 32.48
CA MET A 835 -23.49 34.81 31.12
C MET A 835 -23.43 35.97 30.12
N LEU A 836 -24.36 36.93 30.21
CA LEU A 836 -24.39 38.08 29.31
C LEU A 836 -23.27 39.08 29.61
N GLN A 837 -22.93 39.30 30.88
CA GLN A 837 -21.72 40.04 31.27
C GLN A 837 -20.47 39.40 30.67
N GLY A 838 -20.34 38.07 30.79
CA GLY A 838 -19.23 37.31 30.21
C GLY A 838 -19.12 37.46 28.69
N LEU A 839 -20.25 37.58 27.98
CA LEU A 839 -20.29 37.84 26.54
C LEU A 839 -19.79 39.26 26.20
N VAL A 840 -20.21 40.29 26.95
CA VAL A 840 -19.77 41.68 26.71
C VAL A 840 -18.28 41.84 27.00
N LEU A 841 -17.77 41.21 28.06
CA LEU A 841 -16.38 41.32 28.50
C LEU A 841 -15.43 40.39 27.74
N GLN A 842 -15.94 39.50 26.89
CA GLN A 842 -15.13 38.50 26.19
C GLN A 842 -14.05 39.16 25.31
N GLY A 843 -12.79 38.85 25.60
CA GLY A 843 -11.63 39.34 24.84
C GLY A 843 -11.39 40.86 24.97
N VAL A 844 -11.90 41.51 26.03
CA VAL A 844 -11.55 42.90 26.37
C VAL A 844 -10.30 42.88 27.26
N PRO A 845 -9.17 43.49 26.83
CA PRO A 845 -7.96 43.56 27.64
C PRO A 845 -8.17 44.47 28.87
N ARG A 846 -7.70 44.04 30.05
CA ARG A 846 -7.78 44.81 31.31
C ARG A 846 -6.69 45.89 31.39
N ASP A 847 -6.62 46.72 30.36
CA ASP A 847 -5.66 47.81 30.23
C ASP A 847 -6.36 49.17 30.36
N SER A 848 -5.63 50.28 30.16
CA SER A 848 -6.20 51.64 30.22
C SER A 848 -7.38 51.88 29.28
N GLN A 849 -7.54 51.05 28.23
CA GLN A 849 -8.63 51.11 27.25
C GLN A 849 -9.85 50.24 27.61
N TYR A 850 -9.83 49.55 28.77
CA TYR A 850 -10.91 48.65 29.20
C TYR A 850 -12.27 49.36 29.28
N GLY A 851 -12.31 50.56 29.88
CA GLY A 851 -13.55 51.34 30.02
C GLY A 851 -14.10 51.82 28.67
N ASP A 852 -13.21 52.22 27.75
CA ASP A 852 -13.58 52.74 26.43
C ASP A 852 -14.18 51.64 25.54
N GLU A 853 -13.57 50.45 25.53
CA GLU A 853 -14.07 49.31 24.73
C GLU A 853 -15.37 48.74 25.32
N VAL A 854 -15.51 48.66 26.65
CA VAL A 854 -16.79 48.26 27.27
C VAL A 854 -17.87 49.29 26.95
N GLY A 855 -17.56 50.59 27.04
CA GLY A 855 -18.47 51.68 26.65
C GLY A 855 -18.94 51.55 25.20
N ARG A 856 -18.00 51.32 24.26
CA ARG A 856 -18.30 51.08 22.85
C ARG A 856 -19.23 49.88 22.64
N ARG A 857 -18.98 48.76 23.31
CA ARG A 857 -19.83 47.56 23.20
C ARG A 857 -21.24 47.80 23.73
N ILE A 858 -21.39 48.55 24.82
CA ILE A 858 -22.70 48.95 25.35
C ILE A 858 -23.47 49.84 24.36
N GLU A 859 -22.80 50.76 23.66
CA GLU A 859 -23.45 51.56 22.60
C GLU A 859 -23.91 50.68 21.43
N ILE A 860 -23.11 49.71 21.00
CA ILE A 860 -23.52 48.74 19.96
C ILE A 860 -24.81 47.99 20.37
N LEU A 861 -24.95 47.63 21.65
CA LEU A 861 -26.17 46.99 22.16
C LEU A 861 -27.38 47.94 22.17
N LYS A 862 -27.18 49.22 22.51
CA LYS A 862 -28.25 50.24 22.45
C LYS A 862 -28.74 50.46 21.03
N ASP A 863 -27.81 50.60 20.08
CA ASP A 863 -28.12 50.77 18.66
C ASP A 863 -28.94 49.59 18.12
N ALA A 864 -28.56 48.37 18.51
CA ALA A 864 -29.26 47.16 18.14
C ALA A 864 -30.70 47.08 18.70
N CYS A 865 -31.04 47.84 19.74
CA CYS A 865 -32.39 47.87 20.31
C CYS A 865 -33.40 48.68 19.48
N GLU A 866 -32.95 49.49 18.50
CA GLU A 866 -33.80 50.26 17.58
C GLU A 866 -34.93 51.03 18.31
N MET A 867 -34.59 51.75 19.38
CA MET A 867 -35.51 52.55 20.22
C MET A 867 -36.57 51.76 21.02
N ASN A 868 -36.42 50.43 21.18
CA ASN A 868 -37.30 49.67 22.06
C ASN A 868 -37.02 50.00 23.55
N SER A 869 -37.92 50.75 24.18
CA SER A 869 -37.78 51.24 25.56
C SER A 869 -37.57 50.13 26.60
N SER A 870 -38.20 48.97 26.42
CA SER A 870 -38.04 47.83 27.34
C SER A 870 -36.64 47.22 27.28
N LEU A 871 -36.07 47.08 26.09
CA LEU A 871 -34.72 46.54 25.92
C LEU A 871 -33.65 47.55 26.32
N LEU A 872 -33.88 48.84 26.08
CA LEU A 872 -32.98 49.91 26.51
C LEU A 872 -32.84 49.98 28.04
N ALA A 873 -33.91 49.74 28.78
CA ALA A 873 -33.87 49.63 30.24
C ALA A 873 -32.99 48.46 30.70
N GLU A 874 -33.07 47.31 30.02
CA GLU A 874 -32.27 46.12 30.31
C GLU A 874 -30.78 46.33 29.99
N VAL A 875 -30.44 47.07 28.93
CA VAL A 875 -29.06 47.45 28.62
C VAL A 875 -28.48 48.38 29.69
N GLN A 876 -29.28 49.32 30.21
CA GLN A 876 -28.86 50.18 31.33
C GLN A 876 -28.65 49.38 32.62
N ARG A 877 -29.52 48.39 32.90
CA ARG A 877 -29.33 47.46 34.03
C ARG A 877 -28.02 46.67 33.88
N LEU A 878 -27.76 46.11 32.70
CA LEU A 878 -26.52 45.39 32.42
C LEU A 878 -25.29 46.29 32.60
N LYS A 879 -25.34 47.55 32.13
CA LYS A 879 -24.28 48.53 32.32
C LYS A 879 -23.98 48.76 33.80
N SER A 880 -25.02 49.04 34.62
CA SER A 880 -24.85 49.24 36.06
C SER A 880 -24.29 48.01 36.78
N SER A 881 -24.64 46.82 36.31
CA SER A 881 -24.17 45.55 36.86
C SER A 881 -22.70 45.29 36.54
N ILE A 882 -22.26 45.61 35.32
CA ILE A 882 -20.83 45.55 34.95
C ILE A 882 -20.02 46.58 35.74
N GLU A 883 -20.52 47.81 35.87
CA GLU A 883 -19.87 48.88 36.64
C GLU A 883 -19.78 48.55 38.14
N GLY A 884 -20.81 47.93 38.71
CA GLY A 884 -20.83 47.47 40.10
C GLY A 884 -19.99 46.22 40.38
N ALA A 885 -19.62 45.44 39.35
CA ALA A 885 -18.67 44.33 39.47
C ALA A 885 -17.20 44.79 39.36
N ILE A 886 -16.98 46.05 38.95
CA ILE A 886 -15.65 46.68 38.78
C ILE A 886 -15.24 47.46 40.05
N SER A 887 -16.21 47.87 40.88
CA SER A 887 -16.01 48.45 42.22
C SER A 887 -15.85 47.36 43.27
#